data_AF-A0A0W0F896-F1
#
_entry.id   AF-A0A0W0F896-F1
#
_cell.length_a   1.000
_cell.length_b   1.000
_cell.length_c   1.000
_cell.angle_alpha   90.00
_cell.angle_beta   90.00
_cell.angle_gamma   90.00
#
_symmetry.space_group_name_H-M   'P 1'
#
loop_
_entity.id
_entity.type
_entity.pdbx_description
1 polymer ?
#
loop_
_entity_poly.entity_id
_entity_poly.type
_entity_poly.pdbx_seq_one_letter_code
_entity_poly.pdbx_strand_id
1 'polypeptide(L)'
;MAGAGTPRNIVRSQSVHSQSMRSQSVRLLSRFNTISKRIQRDGQPEVVNFDFESFTPRPRLLSLESLMSFGLGSDVCGGTISEVPCGNQIEGSRTQRRCTKRGSLICPRCHLTKYCSERCQKHHWPRHSSSCAHPYLEKGWQPSWILENRDPKFISTVAWSPLSEEHHCYPAMDILQLGHNEGILDAANMDFKLCFTACSDIRNLVKTVNSLPKDYSGYCSILINDTDALSLNRSLVILFALLSPGPSIDEAAELVTHLMYSSFLTPQAAGYVQSCVDYIYASDPCDSKMSFRVKLPTRGTGSSICSTQAVVGPRQVLEMFTDHWSADDAAKVMKRSLDMDTGGDTWDLFMSKLMPSHRLSFNAYRESGILMPFSMNTTRFTQPNRLLFSPEGKWLGTLNPLQGWDMNPTLLSGERHGADPADLCGCLFFHVKNQLREFARRVKDLNVDILLTQFDPKILSKGLSSGALGFERVSDGGERAMLFDRVHTEDLVERVGLKECLADWAPLLNPRNPCSSLLMCAGSRKLSTTWDTSPKRNPRAALATIIRKCSGWVVHPKLKKSFSLGLRSPKLLRLIESLDAFYDHDEALSELLENPEIDLMAESFGVYLRRQNCVHPKRFGVPLEAPDHQLPSMNRDEFYQLATLCAVNFSVRFIEFARVGMTGGVDHEDIDSETLSYSCCS
;
A
#
# COMPACT_ATOMS: atom_id res chain seq x y z
N MET A 1 3.52 -43.51 62.38
CA MET A 1 3.40 -44.67 61.48
C MET A 1 3.30 -44.16 60.05
N ALA A 2 4.26 -44.56 59.20
CA ALA A 2 4.36 -44.47 57.71
C ALA A 2 4.00 -43.15 57.01
N GLY A 3 4.76 -42.58 56.07
CA GLY A 3 5.91 -43.00 55.26
C GLY A 3 5.95 -42.09 54.01
N ALA A 4 7.16 -41.73 53.55
CA ALA A 4 7.44 -40.73 52.52
C ALA A 4 7.04 -41.12 51.07
N GLY A 5 6.85 -40.13 50.21
CA GLY A 5 6.72 -40.29 48.75
C GLY A 5 7.24 -39.07 47.96
N THR A 6 8.35 -39.27 47.23
CA THR A 6 8.99 -38.33 46.28
C THR A 6 8.27 -38.25 44.92
N PRO A 7 8.27 -37.10 44.20
CA PRO A 7 7.78 -37.03 42.83
C PRO A 7 8.91 -37.18 41.79
N ARG A 8 8.87 -38.27 41.00
CA ARG A 8 9.52 -38.38 39.68
C ARG A 8 8.43 -38.28 38.62
N ASN A 9 8.45 -37.25 37.77
CA ASN A 9 7.99 -37.25 36.35
C ASN A 9 7.78 -35.81 35.82
N ILE A 10 8.85 -35.13 35.39
CA ILE A 10 8.76 -33.90 34.55
C ILE A 10 9.70 -33.94 33.32
N VAL A 11 10.58 -34.94 33.17
CA VAL A 11 11.64 -34.92 32.13
C VAL A 11 11.25 -35.61 30.80
N ARG A 12 10.09 -36.29 30.70
CA ARG A 12 9.73 -37.07 29.48
C ARG A 12 8.89 -36.35 28.42
N SER A 13 8.34 -35.17 28.68
CA SER A 13 7.49 -34.45 27.70
C SER A 13 8.25 -33.53 26.74
N GLN A 14 9.45 -33.05 27.11
CA GLN A 14 10.21 -32.12 26.27
C GLN A 14 11.00 -32.81 25.13
N SER A 15 11.43 -34.07 25.29
CA SER A 15 12.22 -34.74 24.24
C SER A 15 11.38 -35.20 23.04
N VAL A 16 10.11 -35.59 23.26
CA VAL A 16 9.19 -36.08 22.22
C VAL A 16 8.75 -34.93 21.28
N HIS A 17 8.62 -33.70 21.80
CA HIS A 17 8.29 -32.53 21.00
C HIS A 17 9.46 -32.09 20.10
N SER A 18 10.69 -32.16 20.60
CA SER A 18 11.90 -31.84 19.82
C SER A 18 12.18 -32.84 18.69
N GLN A 19 11.89 -34.13 18.89
CA GLN A 19 12.05 -35.17 17.86
C GLN A 19 10.94 -35.11 16.79
N SER A 20 9.73 -34.72 17.16
CA SER A 20 8.62 -34.50 16.22
C SER A 20 8.89 -33.31 15.27
N MET A 21 9.39 -32.19 15.79
CA MET A 21 9.77 -31.01 15.00
C MET A 21 10.95 -31.28 14.05
N ARG A 22 11.96 -32.05 14.49
CA ARG A 22 13.07 -32.50 13.62
C ARG A 22 12.58 -33.45 12.52
N SER A 23 11.68 -34.38 12.82
CA SER A 23 11.06 -35.29 11.84
C SER A 23 10.24 -34.56 10.78
N GLN A 24 9.45 -33.54 11.17
CA GLN A 24 8.71 -32.70 10.23
C GLN A 24 9.63 -31.84 9.36
N SER A 25 10.69 -31.27 9.93
CA SER A 25 11.68 -30.48 9.19
C SER A 25 12.44 -31.31 8.16
N VAL A 26 12.83 -32.55 8.49
CA VAL A 26 13.48 -33.49 7.56
C VAL A 26 12.53 -33.93 6.44
N ARG A 27 11.25 -34.14 6.74
CA ARG A 27 10.23 -34.46 5.71
C ARG A 27 9.96 -33.29 4.76
N LEU A 28 9.99 -32.05 5.26
CA LEU A 28 9.87 -30.84 4.44
C LEU A 28 11.10 -30.62 3.54
N LEU A 29 12.31 -30.80 4.07
CA LEU A 29 13.56 -30.77 3.30
C LEU A 29 13.61 -31.86 2.23
N SER A 30 13.12 -33.06 2.52
CA SER A 30 13.00 -34.16 1.55
C SER A 30 12.02 -33.85 0.41
N ARG A 31 10.85 -33.29 0.73
CA ARG A 31 9.88 -32.83 -0.27
C ARG A 31 10.43 -31.70 -1.12
N PHE A 32 11.12 -30.73 -0.51
CA PHE A 32 11.78 -29.63 -1.22
C PHE A 32 12.88 -30.13 -2.17
N ASN A 33 13.76 -31.02 -1.71
CA ASN A 33 14.79 -31.62 -2.56
C ASN A 33 14.21 -32.45 -3.72
N THR A 34 13.03 -33.04 -3.54
CA THR A 34 12.32 -33.76 -4.60
C THR A 34 11.73 -32.81 -5.65
N ILE A 35 11.22 -31.65 -5.21
CA ILE A 35 10.69 -30.60 -6.08
C ILE A 35 11.84 -29.92 -6.85
N SER A 36 12.92 -29.49 -6.18
CA SER A 36 14.07 -28.86 -6.82
C SER A 36 14.79 -29.76 -7.83
N LYS A 37 14.92 -31.07 -7.53
CA LYS A 37 15.50 -32.05 -8.49
C LYS A 37 14.60 -32.31 -9.70
N ARG A 38 13.30 -32.03 -9.62
CA ARG A 38 12.36 -32.15 -10.75
C ARG A 38 12.33 -30.88 -11.59
N ILE A 39 12.39 -29.71 -10.96
CA ILE A 39 12.56 -28.42 -11.65
C ILE A 39 13.86 -28.40 -12.48
N GLN A 40 14.94 -29.01 -11.99
CA GLN A 40 16.19 -29.17 -12.75
C GLN A 40 16.12 -30.23 -13.86
N ARG A 41 15.20 -31.20 -13.79
CA ARG A 41 15.02 -32.24 -14.82
C ARG A 41 14.14 -31.79 -15.99
N ASP A 42 13.19 -30.88 -15.75
CA ASP A 42 12.35 -30.29 -16.80
C ASP A 42 13.09 -29.21 -17.64
N GLY A 43 14.39 -29.01 -17.38
CA GLY A 43 15.26 -28.05 -18.07
C GLY A 43 15.87 -28.52 -19.40
N GLN A 44 15.29 -29.53 -20.06
CA GLN A 44 15.62 -29.87 -21.45
C GLN A 44 14.36 -29.63 -22.30
N PRO A 45 14.25 -28.48 -23.00
CA PRO A 45 13.17 -28.30 -23.95
C PRO A 45 13.45 -29.21 -25.15
N GLU A 46 12.52 -30.11 -25.48
CA GLU A 46 12.35 -30.53 -26.86
C GLU A 46 12.01 -29.25 -27.65
N VAL A 47 12.99 -28.77 -28.40
CA VAL A 47 12.81 -27.70 -29.37
C VAL A 47 11.91 -28.27 -30.47
N VAL A 48 10.60 -28.07 -30.33
CA VAL A 48 9.70 -28.15 -31.47
C VAL A 48 9.97 -26.87 -32.27
N ASN A 49 10.84 -27.01 -33.29
CA ASN A 49 11.02 -26.02 -34.33
C ASN A 49 9.66 -25.80 -35.02
N PHE A 50 8.95 -24.75 -34.62
CA PHE A 50 8.02 -24.09 -35.51
C PHE A 50 8.83 -23.10 -36.34
N ASP A 51 8.95 -23.37 -37.63
CA ASP A 51 9.54 -22.47 -38.61
C ASP A 51 8.84 -21.11 -38.55
N PHE A 52 9.47 -20.16 -37.86
CA PHE A 52 9.17 -18.74 -37.94
C PHE A 52 10.10 -18.11 -38.96
N GLU A 53 9.83 -18.34 -40.24
CA GLU A 53 10.39 -17.47 -41.27
C GLU A 53 9.52 -16.21 -41.43
N SER A 54 10.19 -15.08 -41.23
CA SER A 54 9.85 -13.72 -41.72
C SER A 54 8.79 -12.91 -40.96
N PHE A 55 9.17 -12.37 -39.80
CA PHE A 55 8.83 -10.97 -39.50
C PHE A 55 10.09 -10.23 -39.06
N THR A 56 10.79 -9.66 -40.04
CA THR A 56 11.81 -8.64 -39.81
C THR A 56 11.18 -7.43 -39.12
N PRO A 57 11.86 -6.78 -38.15
CA PRO A 57 11.32 -5.62 -37.46
C PRO A 57 11.24 -4.44 -38.43
N ARG A 58 10.02 -4.00 -38.76
CA ARG A 58 9.83 -2.75 -39.52
C ARG A 58 10.15 -1.54 -38.63
N PRO A 59 10.83 -0.52 -39.15
CA PRO A 59 11.07 0.71 -38.42
C PRO A 59 9.76 1.49 -38.20
N ARG A 60 9.73 2.22 -37.09
CA ARG A 60 8.66 3.06 -36.52
C ARG A 60 7.68 3.66 -37.54
N LEU A 61 6.49 3.09 -37.60
CA LEU A 61 5.23 3.80 -37.84
C LEU A 61 4.34 3.49 -36.65
N LEU A 62 3.78 4.52 -35.99
CA LEU A 62 2.72 4.34 -35.00
C LEU A 62 1.63 3.48 -35.65
N SER A 63 1.30 2.32 -35.08
CA SER A 63 0.22 1.50 -35.62
C SER A 63 -1.08 2.30 -35.55
N LEU A 64 -1.99 2.09 -36.50
CA LEU A 64 -3.30 2.74 -36.51
C LEU A 64 -4.08 2.48 -35.19
N GLU A 65 -3.78 1.36 -34.52
CA GLU A 65 -4.27 1.02 -33.18
C GLU A 65 -3.77 1.98 -32.08
N SER A 66 -2.55 2.52 -32.18
CA SER A 66 -2.06 3.54 -31.23
C SER A 66 -2.73 4.90 -31.43
N LEU A 67 -3.52 5.07 -32.50
CA LEU A 67 -4.32 6.28 -32.79
C LEU A 67 -5.80 6.08 -32.43
N MET A 68 -6.23 4.86 -32.09
CA MET A 68 -7.59 4.56 -31.65
C MET A 68 -7.66 4.58 -30.13
N SER A 69 -8.53 5.41 -29.57
CA SER A 69 -8.83 5.39 -28.14
C SER A 69 -9.56 4.10 -27.79
N PHE A 70 -9.16 3.46 -26.69
CA PHE A 70 -9.84 2.29 -26.14
C PHE A 70 -11.12 2.68 -25.39
N GLY A 71 -11.35 3.97 -25.18
CA GLY A 71 -12.54 4.45 -24.46
C GLY A 71 -12.52 4.12 -22.96
N LEU A 72 -11.33 3.95 -22.38
CA LEU A 72 -11.14 3.51 -20.98
C LEU A 72 -11.20 4.66 -19.98
N GLY A 73 -11.18 5.90 -20.45
CA GLY A 73 -11.27 7.06 -19.60
C GLY A 73 -12.67 7.30 -19.05
N SER A 74 -12.72 8.14 -18.03
CA SER A 74 -13.87 8.41 -17.17
C SER A 74 -14.70 9.58 -17.65
N ASP A 75 -14.29 10.25 -18.73
CA ASP A 75 -15.16 11.20 -19.39
C ASP A 75 -16.38 10.47 -20.01
N VAL A 76 -17.36 11.28 -20.37
CA VAL A 76 -18.65 10.89 -20.95
C VAL A 76 -18.57 10.23 -22.34
N CYS A 77 -17.46 10.37 -23.04
CA CYS A 77 -17.14 9.79 -24.35
C CYS A 77 -16.10 8.64 -24.25
N GLY A 78 -15.60 8.32 -23.04
CA GLY A 78 -14.53 7.34 -22.83
C GLY A 78 -13.10 7.92 -22.93
N GLY A 79 -12.96 9.24 -23.08
CA GLY A 79 -11.69 9.95 -22.98
C GLY A 79 -11.25 10.16 -21.53
N THR A 80 -9.97 10.45 -21.35
CA THR A 80 -9.35 10.61 -20.02
C THR A 80 -9.57 12.00 -19.45
N ILE A 81 -9.61 12.11 -18.13
CA ILE A 81 -9.80 13.38 -17.43
C ILE A 81 -8.44 14.02 -17.14
N SER A 82 -8.14 15.15 -17.77
CA SER A 82 -6.88 15.89 -17.54
C SER A 82 -7.01 17.04 -16.55
N GLU A 83 -8.20 17.59 -16.33
CA GLU A 83 -8.46 18.70 -15.41
C GLU A 83 -9.87 18.57 -14.84
N VAL A 84 -10.14 19.23 -13.71
CA VAL A 84 -11.50 19.33 -13.16
C VAL A 84 -12.40 20.10 -14.14
N PRO A 85 -13.43 19.44 -14.68
CA PRO A 85 -14.29 20.09 -15.64
C PRO A 85 -15.35 20.98 -14.97
N CYS A 86 -16.10 21.72 -15.77
CA CYS A 86 -17.29 22.40 -15.30
C CYS A 86 -18.33 21.37 -14.82
N GLY A 87 -18.86 21.55 -13.60
CA GLY A 87 -19.92 20.68 -13.04
C GLY A 87 -21.22 20.66 -13.85
N ASN A 88 -21.39 21.55 -14.83
CA ASN A 88 -22.50 21.51 -15.79
C ASN A 88 -22.23 20.57 -16.98
N GLN A 89 -21.83 19.34 -16.68
CA GLN A 89 -21.41 18.34 -17.67
C GLN A 89 -22.50 17.31 -18.03
N ILE A 90 -23.60 17.30 -17.30
CA ILE A 90 -24.64 16.29 -17.43
C ILE A 90 -25.72 16.80 -18.40
N GLU A 91 -26.13 15.96 -19.35
CA GLU A 91 -27.27 16.26 -20.22
C GLU A 91 -28.53 16.57 -19.42
N GLY A 92 -29.16 17.70 -19.73
CA GLY A 92 -30.50 18.06 -19.26
C GLY A 92 -31.40 18.26 -20.48
N SER A 93 -32.30 17.31 -20.74
CA SER A 93 -33.27 17.29 -21.85
C SER A 93 -32.67 17.42 -23.27
N ARG A 94 -33.45 17.00 -24.29
CA ARG A 94 -33.07 16.89 -25.71
C ARG A 94 -32.58 18.19 -26.40
N THR A 95 -32.49 19.32 -25.70
CA THR A 95 -32.17 20.64 -26.28
C THR A 95 -30.90 21.29 -25.74
N GLN A 96 -30.24 20.72 -24.71
CA GLN A 96 -29.22 21.45 -23.96
C GLN A 96 -27.82 20.83 -24.09
N ARG A 97 -26.89 21.61 -24.67
CA ARG A 97 -25.50 21.17 -24.89
C ARG A 97 -24.74 21.08 -23.57
N ARG A 98 -24.12 19.92 -23.35
CA ARG A 98 -23.09 19.65 -22.32
C ARG A 98 -22.00 20.72 -22.34
N CYS A 99 -21.61 21.22 -21.18
CA CYS A 99 -20.41 22.06 -21.07
C CYS A 99 -19.16 21.18 -21.02
N THR A 100 -18.24 21.38 -21.96
CA THR A 100 -16.93 20.68 -22.01
C THR A 100 -15.77 21.56 -21.51
N LYS A 101 -16.07 22.78 -21.06
CA LYS A 101 -15.05 23.73 -20.58
C LYS A 101 -14.57 23.33 -19.18
N ARG A 102 -13.31 23.67 -18.86
CA ARG A 102 -12.75 23.55 -17.50
C ARG A 102 -13.53 24.41 -16.50
N GLY A 103 -13.59 23.96 -15.25
CA GLY A 103 -14.19 24.70 -14.14
C GLY A 103 -13.19 25.68 -13.53
N SER A 104 -13.54 26.96 -13.42
CA SER A 104 -12.68 28.00 -12.81
C SER A 104 -13.35 28.69 -11.61
N LEU A 105 -14.68 28.78 -11.59
CA LEU A 105 -15.46 29.40 -10.53
C LEU A 105 -15.91 28.34 -9.52
N ILE A 106 -15.34 28.36 -8.33
CA ILE A 106 -15.66 27.40 -7.27
C ILE A 106 -16.98 27.76 -6.57
N CYS A 107 -17.79 26.75 -6.23
CA CYS A 107 -18.96 26.92 -5.39
C CYS A 107 -18.51 27.38 -3.98
N PRO A 108 -18.90 28.60 -3.52
CA PRO A 108 -18.37 29.19 -2.30
C PRO A 108 -18.88 28.52 -1.01
N ARG A 109 -19.86 27.61 -1.12
CA ARG A 109 -20.40 26.89 0.03
C ARG A 109 -19.72 25.55 0.24
N CYS A 110 -19.68 24.70 -0.78
CA CYS A 110 -19.13 23.35 -0.64
C CYS A 110 -17.64 23.27 -0.98
N HIS A 111 -17.11 24.15 -1.84
CA HIS A 111 -15.76 24.06 -2.39
C HIS A 111 -15.46 22.77 -3.21
N LEU A 112 -16.49 21.97 -3.54
CA LEU A 112 -16.32 20.67 -4.22
C LEU A 112 -16.71 20.70 -5.71
N THR A 113 -17.30 21.79 -6.20
CA THR A 113 -17.77 21.88 -7.59
C THR A 113 -17.31 23.18 -8.21
N LYS A 114 -16.75 23.09 -9.42
CA LYS A 114 -16.29 24.26 -10.19
C LYS A 114 -17.12 24.45 -11.45
N TYR A 115 -17.26 25.69 -11.90
CA TYR A 115 -18.03 26.08 -13.07
C TYR A 115 -17.20 26.94 -14.01
N CYS A 116 -17.42 26.86 -15.32
CA CYS A 116 -16.75 27.74 -16.26
C CYS A 116 -17.37 29.16 -16.30
N SER A 117 -18.59 29.32 -15.77
CA SER A 117 -19.35 30.57 -15.76
C SER A 117 -20.51 30.49 -14.76
N GLU A 118 -20.98 31.65 -14.30
CA GLU A 118 -22.18 31.77 -13.46
C GLU A 118 -23.43 31.20 -14.16
N ARG A 119 -23.51 31.30 -15.50
CA ARG A 119 -24.59 30.68 -16.29
C ARG A 119 -24.62 29.16 -16.10
N CYS A 120 -23.45 28.51 -16.14
CA CYS A 120 -23.36 27.06 -15.93
C CYS A 120 -23.68 26.68 -14.48
N GLN A 121 -23.30 27.51 -13.51
CA GLN A 121 -23.68 27.32 -12.12
C GLN A 121 -25.19 27.36 -11.94
N LYS A 122 -25.87 28.42 -12.44
CA LYS A 122 -27.33 28.56 -12.37
C LYS A 122 -28.04 27.38 -13.04
N HIS A 123 -27.50 26.88 -14.15
CA HIS A 123 -28.09 25.75 -14.85
C HIS A 123 -27.92 24.41 -14.10
N HIS A 124 -26.76 24.18 -13.49
CA HIS A 124 -26.51 22.98 -12.68
C HIS A 124 -27.16 23.03 -11.29
N TRP A 125 -27.48 24.23 -10.78
CA TRP A 125 -27.98 24.46 -9.43
C TRP A 125 -29.15 23.55 -9.01
N PRO A 126 -30.18 23.28 -9.84
CA PRO A 126 -31.27 22.39 -9.45
C PRO A 126 -30.83 20.97 -9.06
N ARG A 127 -29.70 20.49 -9.61
CA ARG A 127 -29.11 19.19 -9.27
C ARG A 127 -28.09 19.29 -8.13
N HIS A 128 -27.31 20.37 -8.10
CA HIS A 128 -26.28 20.58 -7.09
C HIS A 128 -26.81 21.01 -5.73
N SER A 129 -27.95 21.72 -5.68
CA SER A 129 -28.45 22.35 -4.45
C SER A 129 -28.71 21.35 -3.33
N SER A 130 -29.16 20.13 -3.64
CA SER A 130 -29.40 19.05 -2.67
C SER A 130 -28.11 18.60 -1.99
N SER A 131 -27.05 18.32 -2.75
CA SER A 131 -25.74 17.96 -2.20
C SER A 131 -25.05 19.13 -1.52
N CYS A 132 -25.23 20.35 -2.05
CA CYS A 132 -24.71 21.59 -1.45
C CYS A 132 -25.42 21.98 -0.15
N ALA A 133 -26.63 21.46 0.10
CA ALA A 133 -27.38 21.66 1.33
C ALA A 133 -27.14 20.57 2.38
N HIS A 134 -26.24 19.60 2.12
CA HIS A 134 -26.04 18.45 3.00
C HIS A 134 -25.57 18.86 4.42
N PRO A 135 -26.09 18.24 5.50
CA PRO A 135 -25.71 18.54 6.89
C PRO A 135 -24.20 18.43 7.17
N TYR A 136 -23.47 17.61 6.40
CA TYR A 136 -22.01 17.50 6.53
C TYR A 136 -21.26 18.81 6.26
N LEU A 137 -21.85 19.76 5.56
CA LEU A 137 -21.27 21.09 5.36
C LEU A 137 -21.42 22.01 6.59
N GLU A 138 -22.17 21.59 7.62
CA GLU A 138 -22.34 22.38 8.83
C GLU A 138 -21.14 22.25 9.76
N LYS A 139 -20.51 23.37 10.13
CA LYS A 139 -19.40 23.40 11.11
C LYS A 139 -19.77 22.74 12.45
N GLY A 140 -21.06 22.75 12.81
CA GLY A 140 -21.58 22.21 14.05
C GLY A 140 -22.02 20.74 14.00
N TRP A 141 -21.92 20.06 12.85
CA TRP A 141 -22.38 18.67 12.69
C TRP A 141 -21.88 17.77 13.83
N GLN A 142 -22.78 16.93 14.35
CA GLN A 142 -22.51 15.99 15.42
C GLN A 142 -22.87 14.57 14.97
N PRO A 143 -22.13 13.56 15.47
CA PRO A 143 -22.52 12.16 15.36
C PRO A 143 -23.94 11.85 15.85
N SER A 144 -24.55 10.83 15.27
CA SER A 144 -25.89 10.33 15.66
C SER A 144 -26.01 10.05 17.16
N TRP A 145 -25.03 9.39 17.78
CA TRP A 145 -25.09 9.09 19.22
C TRP A 145 -25.11 10.33 20.12
N ILE A 146 -24.56 11.46 19.67
CA ILE A 146 -24.66 12.73 20.39
C ILE A 146 -26.09 13.27 20.31
N LEU A 147 -26.68 13.26 19.12
CA LEU A 147 -28.05 13.75 18.88
C LEU A 147 -29.10 12.89 19.60
N GLU A 148 -28.89 11.58 19.62
CA GLU A 148 -29.76 10.60 20.27
C GLU A 148 -29.52 10.47 21.78
N ASN A 149 -28.56 11.23 22.32
CA ASN A 149 -28.16 11.19 23.72
C ASN A 149 -27.78 9.77 24.24
N ARG A 150 -27.12 8.96 23.41
CA ARG A 150 -26.70 7.59 23.77
C ARG A 150 -25.17 7.44 23.82
N ASP A 151 -24.71 6.30 24.30
CA ASP A 151 -23.32 5.87 24.15
C ASP A 151 -23.06 5.33 22.74
N PRO A 152 -21.88 5.60 22.15
CA PRO A 152 -21.42 4.90 20.97
C PRO A 152 -21.36 3.38 21.17
N LYS A 153 -21.85 2.63 20.18
CA LYS A 153 -21.90 1.16 20.20
C LYS A 153 -20.51 0.54 20.29
N PHE A 154 -19.50 1.15 19.66
CA PHE A 154 -18.11 0.67 19.68
C PHE A 154 -17.43 0.74 21.07
N ILE A 155 -18.03 1.42 22.06
CA ILE A 155 -17.48 1.46 23.44
C ILE A 155 -17.82 0.18 24.22
N SER A 156 -18.90 -0.49 23.83
CA SER A 156 -19.30 -1.78 24.43
C SER A 156 -18.61 -2.99 23.81
N THR A 157 -18.01 -2.84 22.62
CA THR A 157 -17.28 -3.90 21.93
C THR A 157 -15.82 -3.93 22.37
N VAL A 158 -15.27 -5.14 22.54
CA VAL A 158 -13.86 -5.34 22.96
C VAL A 158 -12.87 -4.94 21.84
N ALA A 159 -13.35 -4.83 20.61
CA ALA A 159 -12.57 -4.36 19.46
C ALA A 159 -12.88 -2.87 19.20
N TRP A 160 -11.99 -2.00 19.65
CA TRP A 160 -12.00 -0.59 19.29
C TRP A 160 -11.27 -0.40 17.95
N SER A 161 -11.97 0.17 16.96
CA SER A 161 -11.51 0.59 15.62
C SER A 161 -11.39 -0.50 14.52
N PRO A 162 -12.50 -0.82 13.84
CA PRO A 162 -12.49 -1.65 12.62
C PRO A 162 -11.80 -0.99 11.42
N LEU A 163 -11.70 0.35 11.42
CA LEU A 163 -10.97 1.12 10.38
C LEU A 163 -9.44 1.01 10.49
N SER A 164 -8.91 0.35 11.53
CA SER A 164 -7.46 0.22 11.77
C SER A 164 -6.91 -1.19 11.53
N GLU A 165 -7.73 -2.13 11.07
CA GLU A 165 -7.28 -3.47 10.67
C GLU A 165 -6.88 -3.55 9.19
N GLU A 166 -6.90 -2.44 8.44
CA GLU A 166 -6.37 -2.41 7.07
C GLU A 166 -4.84 -2.56 7.12
N HIS A 167 -4.33 -3.62 6.49
CA HIS A 167 -2.92 -3.74 6.11
C HIS A 167 -2.57 -2.48 5.29
N HIS A 168 -1.42 -1.84 5.55
CA HIS A 168 -0.95 -0.59 4.93
C HIS A 168 -1.42 0.76 5.51
N CYS A 169 -1.30 0.95 6.82
CA CYS A 169 -1.51 2.27 7.44
C CYS A 169 -0.32 3.26 7.27
N TYR A 170 0.38 3.24 6.12
CA TYR A 170 1.54 4.09 5.86
C TYR A 170 1.67 4.56 4.39
N PRO A 171 2.12 5.81 4.15
CA PRO A 171 2.32 6.35 2.80
C PRO A 171 3.32 5.55 1.95
N ALA A 172 3.17 5.59 0.62
CA ALA A 172 4.09 4.98 -0.32
C ALA A 172 5.54 5.46 -0.10
N MET A 173 6.47 4.52 0.04
CA MET A 173 7.88 4.78 0.29
C MET A 173 8.72 4.47 -0.95
N ASP A 174 9.68 5.35 -1.21
CA ASP A 174 10.82 5.03 -2.07
C ASP A 174 11.82 4.23 -1.23
N ILE A 175 12.03 2.95 -1.57
CA ILE A 175 12.92 2.09 -0.77
C ILE A 175 14.41 2.25 -1.11
N LEU A 176 14.73 2.95 -2.20
CA LEU A 176 16.10 3.25 -2.58
C LEU A 176 16.63 4.46 -1.82
N GLN A 177 15.83 5.53 -1.73
CA GLN A 177 16.23 6.84 -1.17
C GLN A 177 17.66 7.22 -1.59
N LEU A 178 17.91 7.29 -2.91
CA LEU A 178 19.27 7.45 -3.44
C LEU A 178 19.99 8.69 -2.90
N GLY A 179 19.25 9.76 -2.58
CA GLY A 179 19.83 10.98 -1.98
C GLY A 179 20.47 10.77 -0.60
N HIS A 180 20.02 9.76 0.14
CA HIS A 180 20.51 9.41 1.48
C HIS A 180 21.33 8.11 1.49
N ASN A 181 21.52 7.47 0.33
CA ASN A 181 22.26 6.22 0.18
C ASN A 181 23.35 6.36 -0.90
N GLU A 182 23.19 5.72 -2.06
CA GLU A 182 24.24 5.61 -3.09
C GLU A 182 24.61 6.95 -3.74
N GLY A 183 23.81 8.01 -3.56
CA GLY A 183 23.97 9.29 -4.24
C GLY A 183 23.27 9.29 -5.61
N ILE A 184 22.54 10.37 -5.92
CA ILE A 184 21.73 10.45 -7.15
C ILE A 184 22.58 10.35 -8.42
N LEU A 185 23.76 10.97 -8.43
CA LEU A 185 24.65 11.00 -9.59
C LEU A 185 25.37 9.66 -9.79
N ASP A 186 25.86 9.06 -8.72
CA ASP A 186 26.61 7.80 -8.77
C ASP A 186 25.69 6.62 -9.11
N ALA A 187 24.43 6.67 -8.65
CA ALA A 187 23.42 5.66 -8.92
C ALA A 187 22.89 5.62 -10.36
N ALA A 188 23.19 6.62 -11.21
CA ALA A 188 22.59 6.73 -12.55
C ALA A 188 22.87 5.51 -13.46
N ASN A 189 24.04 4.87 -13.30
CA ASN A 189 24.45 3.72 -14.11
C ASN A 189 24.51 2.41 -13.29
N MET A 190 24.01 2.42 -12.05
CA MET A 190 24.04 1.23 -11.19
C MET A 190 22.85 0.32 -11.48
N ASP A 191 23.10 -0.99 -11.47
CA ASP A 191 22.05 -1.99 -11.48
C ASP A 191 21.49 -2.15 -10.06
N PHE A 192 20.17 -2.19 -9.94
CA PHE A 192 19.47 -2.39 -8.68
C PHE A 192 18.62 -3.66 -8.71
N LYS A 193 18.81 -4.53 -7.71
CA LYS A 193 17.98 -5.71 -7.44
C LYS A 193 17.16 -5.46 -6.18
N LEU A 194 15.84 -5.36 -6.33
CA LEU A 194 14.91 -5.03 -5.25
C LEU A 194 14.01 -6.22 -4.92
N CYS A 195 13.73 -6.43 -3.64
CA CYS A 195 12.77 -7.43 -3.18
C CYS A 195 11.69 -6.79 -2.30
N PHE A 196 10.43 -6.97 -2.68
CA PHE A 196 9.25 -6.65 -1.89
C PHE A 196 8.61 -7.97 -1.45
N THR A 197 8.84 -8.39 -0.21
CA THR A 197 8.25 -9.61 0.36
C THR A 197 7.09 -9.23 1.28
N ALA A 198 5.97 -9.93 1.15
CA ALA A 198 4.67 -9.59 1.75
C ALA A 198 3.97 -8.35 1.16
N CYS A 199 4.17 -8.08 -0.13
CA CYS A 199 3.70 -6.86 -0.76
C CYS A 199 2.30 -7.02 -1.37
N SER A 200 1.29 -6.42 -0.74
CA SER A 200 -0.12 -6.59 -1.15
C SER A 200 -0.64 -5.56 -2.17
N ASP A 201 0.15 -4.51 -2.45
CA ASP A 201 -0.11 -3.53 -3.51
C ASP A 201 1.17 -2.95 -4.15
N ILE A 202 1.00 -2.16 -5.22
CA ILE A 202 2.11 -1.67 -6.04
C ILE A 202 2.63 -0.26 -5.69
N ARG A 203 2.18 0.36 -4.59
CA ARG A 203 2.47 1.78 -4.30
C ARG A 203 3.95 2.05 -4.05
N ASN A 204 4.60 1.21 -3.24
CA ASN A 204 6.04 1.35 -2.95
C ASN A 204 6.89 1.10 -4.21
N LEU A 205 6.48 0.14 -5.04
CA LEU A 205 7.07 -0.12 -6.35
C LEU A 205 7.01 1.13 -7.25
N VAL A 206 5.80 1.67 -7.41
CA VAL A 206 5.54 2.87 -8.23
C VAL A 206 6.39 4.04 -7.75
N LYS A 207 6.39 4.29 -6.43
CA LYS A 207 7.15 5.38 -5.82
C LYS A 207 8.67 5.21 -6.04
N THR A 208 9.19 4.02 -5.82
CA THR A 208 10.64 3.72 -5.97
C THR A 208 11.11 3.90 -7.41
N VAL A 209 10.39 3.35 -8.39
CA VAL A 209 10.76 3.49 -9.82
C VAL A 209 10.60 4.94 -10.30
N ASN A 210 9.59 5.67 -9.83
CA ASN A 210 9.42 7.08 -10.16
C ASN A 210 10.55 7.97 -9.63
N SER A 211 11.16 7.57 -8.51
CA SER A 211 12.30 8.26 -7.88
C SER A 211 13.64 8.03 -8.57
N LEU A 212 13.76 7.06 -9.49
CA LEU A 212 15.01 6.84 -10.24
C LEU A 212 15.42 8.11 -11.02
N PRO A 213 16.74 8.36 -11.18
CA PRO A 213 17.24 9.50 -11.98
C PRO A 213 16.62 9.52 -13.39
N LYS A 214 16.49 10.71 -13.99
CA LYS A 214 15.89 10.84 -15.34
C LYS A 214 16.75 10.21 -16.43
N ASP A 215 18.05 10.22 -16.19
CA ASP A 215 19.15 9.68 -17.00
C ASP A 215 19.61 8.29 -16.52
N TYR A 216 18.81 7.63 -15.69
CA TYR A 216 19.10 6.27 -15.24
C TYR A 216 19.25 5.32 -16.43
N SER A 217 20.40 4.64 -16.52
CA SER A 217 20.73 3.72 -17.61
C SER A 217 20.95 2.27 -17.14
N GLY A 218 21.04 2.06 -15.83
CA GLY A 218 21.17 0.74 -15.22
C GLY A 218 19.92 -0.13 -15.38
N TYR A 219 20.03 -1.37 -14.92
CA TYR A 219 18.94 -2.34 -14.85
C TYR A 219 18.32 -2.39 -13.46
N CYS A 220 17.00 -2.24 -13.40
CA CYS A 220 16.23 -2.41 -12.17
C CYS A 220 15.43 -3.72 -12.22
N SER A 221 15.90 -4.72 -11.47
CA SER A 221 15.25 -6.03 -11.35
C SER A 221 14.46 -6.12 -10.06
N ILE A 222 13.16 -6.38 -10.13
CA ILE A 222 12.25 -6.25 -9.00
C ILE A 222 11.50 -7.55 -8.75
N LEU A 223 11.72 -8.15 -7.57
CA LEU A 223 10.95 -9.30 -7.09
C LEU A 223 9.82 -8.83 -6.17
N ILE A 224 8.59 -9.25 -6.45
CA ILE A 224 7.40 -9.04 -5.62
C ILE A 224 6.91 -10.42 -5.18
N ASN A 225 6.76 -10.63 -3.89
CA ASN A 225 6.22 -11.87 -3.35
C ASN A 225 5.07 -11.60 -2.38
N ASP A 226 3.97 -12.32 -2.54
CA ASP A 226 2.88 -12.39 -1.58
C ASP A 226 2.40 -13.84 -1.45
N THR A 227 2.08 -14.25 -0.23
CA THR A 227 1.45 -15.55 0.03
C THR A 227 0.00 -15.58 -0.40
N ASP A 228 -0.68 -14.44 -0.34
CA ASP A 228 -2.07 -14.30 -0.77
C ASP A 228 -2.15 -14.27 -2.30
N ALA A 229 -2.70 -15.34 -2.85
CA ALA A 229 -2.84 -15.49 -4.30
C ALA A 229 -3.77 -14.43 -4.91
N LEU A 230 -4.78 -13.97 -4.16
CA LEU A 230 -5.68 -12.91 -4.60
C LEU A 230 -4.94 -11.58 -4.77
N SER A 231 -4.22 -11.13 -3.74
CA SER A 231 -3.46 -9.88 -3.77
C SER A 231 -2.36 -9.87 -4.84
N LEU A 232 -1.63 -10.99 -4.99
CA LEU A 232 -0.59 -11.12 -6.01
C LEU A 232 -1.17 -11.05 -7.42
N ASN A 233 -2.23 -11.82 -7.72
CA ASN A 233 -2.83 -11.85 -9.05
C ASN A 233 -3.56 -10.55 -9.37
N ARG A 234 -4.14 -9.87 -8.38
CA ARG A 234 -4.66 -8.50 -8.53
C ARG A 234 -3.54 -7.55 -8.97
N SER A 235 -2.39 -7.59 -8.30
CA SER A 235 -1.22 -6.79 -8.67
C SER A 235 -0.70 -7.14 -10.07
N LEU A 236 -0.71 -8.42 -10.45
CA LEU A 236 -0.34 -8.87 -11.81
C LEU A 236 -1.26 -8.26 -12.88
N VAL A 237 -2.57 -8.35 -12.70
CA VAL A 237 -3.56 -7.81 -13.65
C VAL A 237 -3.45 -6.28 -13.72
N ILE A 238 -3.27 -5.60 -12.59
CA ILE A 238 -3.06 -4.16 -12.52
C ILE A 238 -1.79 -3.73 -13.28
N LEU A 239 -0.66 -4.40 -13.02
CA LEU A 239 0.61 -4.10 -13.68
C LEU A 239 0.50 -4.36 -15.18
N PHE A 240 -0.14 -5.45 -15.60
CA PHE A 240 -0.33 -5.75 -17.01
C PHE A 240 -1.26 -4.72 -17.68
N ALA A 241 -2.39 -4.37 -17.07
CA ALA A 241 -3.28 -3.32 -17.60
C ALA A 241 -2.56 -1.96 -17.75
N LEU A 242 -1.67 -1.62 -16.82
CA LEU A 242 -0.88 -0.39 -16.86
C LEU A 242 0.21 -0.42 -17.94
N LEU A 243 0.94 -1.53 -18.03
CA LEU A 243 2.19 -1.64 -18.76
C LEU A 243 2.05 -2.31 -20.14
N SER A 244 0.89 -2.87 -20.46
CA SER A 244 0.66 -3.46 -21.78
C SER A 244 0.78 -2.40 -22.90
N PRO A 245 1.18 -2.80 -24.12
CA PRO A 245 1.35 -1.89 -25.25
C PRO A 245 0.02 -1.42 -25.89
N GLY A 246 -1.14 -1.90 -25.43
CA GLY A 246 -2.44 -1.59 -26.06
C GLY A 246 -2.88 -0.15 -25.82
N PRO A 247 -3.48 0.18 -24.66
CA PRO A 247 -3.97 1.53 -24.39
C PRO A 247 -2.86 2.58 -24.29
N SER A 248 -3.23 3.84 -24.56
CA SER A 248 -2.36 4.96 -24.27
C SER A 248 -1.99 4.99 -22.78
N ILE A 249 -0.82 5.56 -22.45
CA ILE A 249 -0.36 5.64 -21.05
C ILE A 249 -1.41 6.35 -20.17
N ASP A 250 -2.07 7.38 -20.70
CA ASP A 250 -3.09 8.13 -19.97
C ASP A 250 -4.35 7.30 -19.71
N GLU A 251 -4.83 6.54 -20.70
CA GLU A 251 -5.98 5.63 -20.53
C GLU A 251 -5.66 4.51 -19.53
N ALA A 252 -4.47 3.91 -19.64
CA ALA A 252 -4.02 2.85 -18.75
C ALA A 252 -3.87 3.34 -17.30
N ALA A 253 -3.28 4.53 -17.09
CA ALA A 253 -3.11 5.12 -15.76
C ALA A 253 -4.45 5.47 -15.11
N GLU A 254 -5.41 5.99 -15.88
CA GLU A 254 -6.76 6.29 -15.38
C GLU A 254 -7.55 5.02 -15.07
N LEU A 255 -7.52 4.02 -15.96
CA LEU A 255 -8.09 2.69 -15.69
C LEU A 255 -7.54 2.11 -14.38
N VAL A 256 -6.22 2.09 -14.22
CA VAL A 256 -5.57 1.48 -13.05
C VAL A 256 -5.89 2.26 -11.78
N THR A 257 -6.06 3.58 -11.85
CA THR A 257 -6.59 4.38 -10.73
C THR A 257 -7.94 3.84 -10.26
N HIS A 258 -8.83 3.50 -11.20
CA HIS A 258 -10.11 2.88 -10.89
C HIS A 258 -9.97 1.42 -10.43
N LEU A 259 -9.05 0.63 -11.00
CA LEU A 259 -8.81 -0.75 -10.56
C LEU A 259 -8.36 -0.83 -9.10
N MET A 260 -7.56 0.14 -8.65
CA MET A 260 -7.07 0.20 -7.27
C MET A 260 -8.11 0.70 -6.28
N TYR A 261 -8.95 1.69 -6.65
CA TYR A 261 -9.75 2.44 -5.68
C TYR A 261 -11.25 2.51 -5.96
N SER A 262 -11.72 2.05 -7.12
CA SER A 262 -13.14 2.12 -7.48
C SER A 262 -13.77 0.73 -7.51
N SER A 263 -14.84 0.54 -6.75
CA SER A 263 -15.64 -0.68 -6.70
C SER A 263 -16.39 -0.96 -8.00
N PHE A 264 -16.55 0.05 -8.87
CA PHE A 264 -17.24 -0.07 -10.14
C PHE A 264 -16.39 0.51 -11.27
N LEU A 265 -16.61 0.00 -12.48
CA LEU A 265 -15.95 0.35 -13.72
C LEU A 265 -17.00 0.69 -14.80
N THR A 266 -16.58 1.40 -15.84
CA THR A 266 -17.37 1.51 -17.07
C THR A 266 -17.41 0.16 -17.80
N PRO A 267 -18.41 -0.11 -18.66
CA PRO A 267 -18.45 -1.34 -19.45
C PRO A 267 -17.19 -1.57 -20.30
N GLN A 268 -16.64 -0.51 -20.88
CA GLN A 268 -15.40 -0.56 -21.67
C GLN A 268 -14.21 -0.97 -20.81
N ALA A 269 -14.06 -0.34 -19.63
CA ALA A 269 -13.01 -0.67 -18.67
C ALA A 269 -13.11 -2.13 -18.18
N ALA A 270 -14.31 -2.58 -17.80
CA ALA A 270 -14.53 -3.95 -17.35
C ALA A 270 -14.22 -4.98 -18.44
N GLY A 271 -14.67 -4.72 -19.68
CA GLY A 271 -14.36 -5.58 -20.83
C GLY A 271 -12.86 -5.68 -21.12
N TYR A 272 -12.14 -4.56 -21.02
CA TYR A 272 -10.68 -4.57 -21.22
C TYR A 272 -9.94 -5.35 -20.11
N VAL A 273 -10.38 -5.22 -18.86
CA VAL A 273 -9.79 -5.99 -17.74
C VAL A 273 -10.07 -7.49 -17.91
N GLN A 274 -11.27 -7.87 -18.38
CA GLN A 274 -11.55 -9.26 -18.75
C GLN A 274 -10.56 -9.76 -19.81
N SER A 275 -10.33 -9.00 -20.88
CA SER A 275 -9.33 -9.36 -21.91
C SER A 275 -7.91 -9.47 -21.36
N CYS A 276 -7.55 -8.66 -20.34
CA CYS A 276 -6.28 -8.79 -19.65
C CYS A 276 -6.17 -10.12 -18.90
N VAL A 277 -7.21 -10.50 -18.15
CA VAL A 277 -7.28 -11.79 -17.44
C VAL A 277 -7.21 -12.94 -18.45
N ASP A 278 -8.03 -12.90 -19.50
CA ASP A 278 -8.03 -13.92 -20.55
C ASP A 278 -6.64 -14.05 -21.18
N TYR A 279 -5.93 -12.95 -21.44
CA TYR A 279 -4.58 -12.98 -22.00
C TYR A 279 -3.55 -13.59 -21.03
N ILE A 280 -3.58 -13.18 -19.76
CA ILE A 280 -2.62 -13.65 -18.74
C ILE A 280 -2.76 -15.16 -18.52
N TYR A 281 -4.00 -15.66 -18.54
CA TYR A 281 -4.32 -17.06 -18.21
C TYR A 281 -4.80 -17.89 -19.40
N ALA A 282 -4.64 -17.41 -20.65
CA ALA A 282 -5.06 -18.10 -21.88
C ALA A 282 -4.48 -19.52 -22.01
N SER A 283 -3.29 -19.73 -21.45
CA SER A 283 -2.72 -21.06 -21.27
C SER A 283 -3.38 -21.69 -20.05
N ASP A 284 -4.42 -22.48 -20.28
CA ASP A 284 -5.07 -23.31 -19.27
C ASP A 284 -3.98 -23.92 -18.36
N PRO A 285 -4.07 -23.81 -17.02
CA PRO A 285 -3.24 -24.60 -16.13
C PRO A 285 -3.54 -26.08 -16.38
N CYS A 286 -2.90 -26.66 -17.40
CA CYS A 286 -3.01 -28.06 -17.73
C CYS A 286 -2.80 -28.86 -16.44
N ASP A 287 -3.75 -29.74 -16.09
CA ASP A 287 -3.79 -30.52 -14.85
C ASP A 287 -2.48 -31.31 -14.56
N SER A 288 -1.59 -31.42 -15.54
CA SER A 288 -0.27 -32.04 -15.43
C SER A 288 0.84 -31.13 -14.86
N LYS A 289 0.68 -29.80 -14.86
CA LYS A 289 1.72 -28.85 -14.40
C LYS A 289 1.49 -28.43 -12.95
N MET A 290 2.53 -28.52 -12.12
CA MET A 290 2.45 -28.12 -10.69
C MET A 290 2.62 -26.61 -10.45
N SER A 291 3.07 -25.85 -11.44
CA SER A 291 3.29 -24.41 -11.35
C SER A 291 2.74 -23.67 -12.56
N PHE A 292 2.14 -22.51 -12.31
CA PHE A 292 1.80 -21.53 -13.34
C PHE A 292 2.99 -20.60 -13.58
N ARG A 293 3.39 -20.41 -14.85
CA ARG A 293 4.39 -19.44 -15.26
C ARG A 293 3.92 -18.70 -16.49
N VAL A 294 4.01 -17.37 -16.45
CA VAL A 294 3.72 -16.50 -17.60
C VAL A 294 4.77 -15.40 -17.69
N LYS A 295 5.14 -15.04 -18.92
CA LYS A 295 5.98 -13.90 -19.24
C LYS A 295 5.21 -12.97 -20.15
N LEU A 296 4.91 -11.77 -19.66
CA LEU A 296 4.08 -10.78 -20.31
C LEU A 296 4.95 -9.67 -20.87
N PRO A 297 4.71 -9.24 -22.12
CA PRO A 297 5.42 -8.09 -22.68
C PRO A 297 4.94 -6.80 -22.00
N THR A 298 5.82 -5.82 -21.96
CA THR A 298 5.49 -4.45 -21.55
C THR A 298 5.64 -3.49 -22.72
N ARG A 299 5.20 -2.24 -22.53
CA ARG A 299 5.42 -1.13 -23.45
C ARG A 299 6.90 -0.70 -23.55
N GLY A 300 7.78 -1.18 -22.66
CA GLY A 300 9.21 -0.91 -22.67
C GLY A 300 10.01 -1.94 -23.46
N THR A 301 10.98 -1.48 -24.26
CA THR A 301 11.84 -2.37 -25.04
C THR A 301 12.79 -3.11 -24.11
N GLY A 302 12.61 -4.43 -23.98
CA GLY A 302 13.45 -5.24 -23.09
C GLY A 302 12.87 -5.42 -21.69
N SER A 303 11.82 -4.69 -21.30
CA SER A 303 11.13 -4.88 -20.02
C SER A 303 10.04 -5.95 -20.09
N SER A 304 9.96 -6.79 -19.06
CA SER A 304 8.98 -7.86 -18.95
C SER A 304 8.37 -7.97 -17.56
N ILE A 305 7.14 -8.47 -17.50
CA ILE A 305 6.51 -8.92 -16.26
C ILE A 305 6.48 -10.44 -16.30
N CYS A 306 7.11 -11.08 -15.32
CA CYS A 306 7.07 -12.52 -15.15
C CYS A 306 6.22 -12.84 -13.91
N SER A 307 5.41 -13.88 -13.96
CA SER A 307 4.74 -14.43 -12.78
C SER A 307 5.03 -15.91 -12.65
N THR A 308 5.37 -16.37 -11.45
CA THR A 308 5.58 -17.78 -11.11
C THR A 308 4.80 -18.12 -9.84
N GLN A 309 3.86 -19.05 -9.94
CA GLN A 309 2.91 -19.36 -8.88
C GLN A 309 2.70 -20.87 -8.75
N ALA A 310 2.13 -21.31 -7.63
CA ALA A 310 1.48 -22.61 -7.59
C ALA A 310 0.30 -22.65 -8.58
N VAL A 311 0.03 -23.81 -9.20
CA VAL A 311 -1.07 -23.96 -10.17
C VAL A 311 -2.45 -23.56 -9.61
N VAL A 312 -2.64 -23.70 -8.31
CA VAL A 312 -3.86 -23.29 -7.60
C VAL A 312 -4.00 -21.78 -7.41
N GLY A 313 -2.92 -21.01 -7.58
CA GLY A 313 -2.89 -19.57 -7.33
C GLY A 313 -3.86 -18.78 -8.22
N PRO A 314 -3.80 -18.94 -9.57
CA PRO A 314 -4.70 -18.22 -10.49
C PRO A 314 -6.18 -18.55 -10.32
N ARG A 315 -6.53 -19.69 -9.71
CA ARG A 315 -7.90 -20.21 -9.66
C ARG A 315 -8.90 -19.22 -9.09
N GLN A 316 -8.57 -18.59 -7.96
CA GLN A 316 -9.50 -17.67 -7.30
C GLN A 316 -9.76 -16.42 -8.15
N VAL A 317 -8.73 -15.90 -8.83
CA VAL A 317 -8.92 -14.75 -9.74
C VAL A 317 -9.73 -15.15 -10.97
N LEU A 318 -9.56 -16.35 -11.51
CA LEU A 318 -10.41 -16.84 -12.61
C LEU A 318 -11.88 -16.95 -12.17
N GLU A 319 -12.15 -17.47 -10.98
CA GLU A 319 -13.51 -17.58 -10.40
C GLU A 319 -14.19 -16.19 -10.26
N MET A 320 -13.45 -15.16 -9.84
CA MET A 320 -13.96 -13.78 -9.76
C MET A 320 -14.45 -13.23 -11.11
N PHE A 321 -13.94 -13.74 -12.23
CA PHE A 321 -14.30 -13.31 -13.59
C PHE A 321 -15.32 -14.23 -14.27
N THR A 322 -15.63 -15.40 -13.72
CA THR A 322 -16.70 -16.27 -14.22
C THR A 322 -18.08 -15.91 -13.64
N ASP A 323 -18.13 -15.37 -12.42
CA ASP A 323 -19.41 -15.14 -11.73
C ASP A 323 -20.26 -14.02 -12.35
N HIS A 324 -21.58 -14.11 -12.25
CA HIS A 324 -22.51 -13.14 -12.82
C HIS A 324 -23.15 -12.22 -11.76
N TRP A 325 -22.33 -11.63 -10.89
CA TRP A 325 -22.84 -10.61 -9.95
C TRP A 325 -23.37 -9.40 -10.71
N SER A 326 -24.61 -9.02 -10.44
CA SER A 326 -25.14 -7.74 -10.93
C SER A 326 -24.47 -6.57 -10.21
N ALA A 327 -24.41 -5.41 -10.85
CA ALA A 327 -23.92 -4.19 -10.22
C ALA A 327 -24.71 -3.82 -8.95
N ASP A 328 -26.02 -4.08 -8.96
CA ASP A 328 -26.89 -3.84 -7.82
C ASP A 328 -26.56 -4.75 -6.64
N ASP A 329 -26.25 -6.02 -6.88
CA ASP A 329 -25.88 -6.95 -5.82
C ASP A 329 -24.50 -6.64 -5.24
N ALA A 330 -23.53 -6.32 -6.09
CA ALA A 330 -22.23 -5.84 -5.68
C ALA A 330 -22.35 -4.55 -4.84
N ALA A 331 -23.21 -3.60 -5.24
CA ALA A 331 -23.46 -2.38 -4.49
C ALA A 331 -24.11 -2.65 -3.12
N LYS A 332 -25.04 -3.60 -3.03
CA LYS A 332 -25.61 -4.04 -1.74
C LYS A 332 -24.55 -4.69 -0.85
N VAL A 333 -23.67 -5.51 -1.41
CA VAL A 333 -22.57 -6.11 -0.62
C VAL A 333 -21.60 -5.04 -0.13
N MET A 334 -21.16 -4.14 -1.01
CA MET A 334 -20.28 -3.02 -0.64
C MET A 334 -20.91 -2.19 0.49
N LYS A 335 -22.17 -1.77 0.34
CA LYS A 335 -22.88 -1.01 1.38
C LYS A 335 -22.97 -1.78 2.69
N ARG A 336 -23.33 -3.07 2.64
CA ARG A 336 -23.33 -3.92 3.84
C ARG A 336 -21.95 -3.96 4.49
N SER A 337 -20.88 -4.22 3.73
CA SER A 337 -19.51 -4.23 4.27
C SER A 337 -19.12 -2.88 4.91
N LEU A 338 -19.54 -1.77 4.30
CA LEU A 338 -19.35 -0.42 4.85
C LEU A 338 -20.15 -0.18 6.14
N ASP A 339 -21.31 -0.81 6.28
CA ASP A 339 -22.26 -0.65 7.39
C ASP A 339 -22.09 -1.70 8.50
N MET A 340 -21.29 -2.76 8.28
CA MET A 340 -21.01 -3.84 9.23
C MET A 340 -20.30 -3.36 10.51
N ASP A 341 -19.90 -2.09 10.57
CA ASP A 341 -19.27 -1.49 11.72
C ASP A 341 -20.28 -0.72 12.60
N THR A 342 -20.59 -1.33 13.75
CA THR A 342 -21.23 -0.71 14.93
C THR A 342 -22.43 0.19 14.63
N GLY A 343 -23.21 -0.15 13.59
CA GLY A 343 -24.43 0.55 13.19
C GLY A 343 -24.19 2.02 12.79
N GLY A 344 -23.06 2.31 12.14
CA GLY A 344 -22.72 3.64 11.63
C GLY A 344 -21.91 4.51 12.59
N ASP A 345 -21.74 4.11 13.85
CA ASP A 345 -21.02 4.92 14.84
C ASP A 345 -19.54 5.09 14.50
N THR A 346 -18.86 4.07 13.99
CA THR A 346 -17.45 4.26 13.59
C THR A 346 -17.32 5.21 12.40
N TRP A 347 -18.27 5.17 11.46
CA TRP A 347 -18.30 6.14 10.36
C TRP A 347 -18.54 7.56 10.84
N ASP A 348 -19.51 7.74 11.74
CA ASP A 348 -19.79 9.02 12.37
C ASP A 348 -18.59 9.53 13.19
N LEU A 349 -17.82 8.63 13.83
CA LEU A 349 -16.57 8.97 14.50
C LEU A 349 -15.53 9.47 13.51
N PHE A 350 -15.32 8.76 12.40
CA PHE A 350 -14.47 9.21 11.31
C PHE A 350 -14.88 10.59 10.79
N MET A 351 -16.15 10.76 10.46
CA MET A 351 -16.73 12.02 9.99
C MET A 351 -16.58 13.17 10.99
N SER A 352 -16.70 12.89 12.29
CA SER A 352 -16.55 13.91 13.34
C SER A 352 -15.17 14.57 13.38
N LYS A 353 -14.15 13.89 12.84
CA LYS A 353 -12.78 14.37 12.80
C LYS A 353 -12.51 15.28 11.60
N LEU A 354 -13.36 15.23 10.56
CA LEU A 354 -13.14 15.89 9.27
C LEU A 354 -13.68 17.33 9.21
N MET A 355 -13.07 18.14 8.34
CA MET A 355 -13.60 19.44 7.95
C MET A 355 -14.91 19.30 7.15
N PRO A 356 -15.78 20.32 7.11
CA PRO A 356 -17.11 20.20 6.52
C PRO A 356 -17.14 19.71 5.08
N SER A 357 -16.35 20.29 4.19
CA SER A 357 -16.28 19.86 2.78
C SER A 357 -15.67 18.47 2.61
N HIS A 358 -14.68 18.13 3.46
CA HIS A 358 -14.05 16.80 3.42
C HIS A 358 -15.04 15.70 3.75
N ARG A 359 -15.95 15.92 4.73
CA ARG A 359 -17.02 14.97 5.03
C ARG A 359 -17.90 14.70 3.80
N LEU A 360 -18.27 15.75 3.08
CA LEU A 360 -19.10 15.61 1.89
C LEU A 360 -18.35 14.89 0.75
N SER A 361 -17.06 15.17 0.56
CA SER A 361 -16.20 14.44 -0.38
C SER A 361 -16.15 12.94 -0.06
N PHE A 362 -15.86 12.59 1.20
CA PHE A 362 -15.81 11.20 1.65
C PHE A 362 -17.16 10.49 1.56
N ASN A 363 -18.25 11.21 1.84
CA ASN A 363 -19.59 10.66 1.69
C ASN A 363 -19.90 10.29 0.24
N ALA A 364 -19.54 11.15 -0.71
CA ALA A 364 -19.73 10.86 -2.13
C ALA A 364 -18.95 9.61 -2.57
N TYR A 365 -17.71 9.44 -2.11
CA TYR A 365 -16.94 8.21 -2.34
C TYR A 365 -17.63 6.99 -1.68
N ARG A 366 -18.07 7.09 -0.42
CA ARG A 366 -18.77 6.00 0.27
C ARG A 366 -20.06 5.57 -0.44
N GLU A 367 -20.84 6.53 -0.94
CA GLU A 367 -22.12 6.26 -1.61
C GLU A 367 -21.94 5.64 -2.99
N SER A 368 -20.95 6.12 -3.75
CA SER A 368 -20.70 5.71 -5.13
C SER A 368 -19.75 4.53 -5.26
N GLY A 369 -18.83 4.35 -4.32
CA GLY A 369 -17.70 3.44 -4.41
C GLY A 369 -16.70 3.80 -5.49
N ILE A 370 -16.66 5.05 -5.97
CA ILE A 370 -15.84 5.47 -7.13
C ILE A 370 -14.92 6.62 -6.73
N LEU A 371 -13.62 6.45 -6.96
CA LEU A 371 -12.63 7.51 -6.75
C LEU A 371 -12.58 8.43 -7.97
N MET A 372 -13.14 9.63 -7.85
CA MET A 372 -13.20 10.62 -8.94
C MET A 372 -13.44 12.04 -8.35
N PRO A 373 -13.11 13.13 -9.07
CA PRO A 373 -13.48 14.49 -8.64
C PRO A 373 -14.99 14.63 -8.38
N PHE A 374 -15.36 15.33 -7.31
CA PHE A 374 -16.74 15.38 -6.82
C PHE A 374 -17.76 15.89 -7.86
N SER A 375 -17.33 16.78 -8.75
CA SER A 375 -18.19 17.36 -9.79
C SER A 375 -18.53 16.41 -10.95
N MET A 376 -17.89 15.23 -11.00
CA MET A 376 -18.01 14.30 -12.11
C MET A 376 -19.21 13.35 -11.97
N ASN A 377 -19.70 12.87 -13.10
CA ASN A 377 -20.82 11.95 -13.13
C ASN A 377 -20.36 10.48 -13.06
N THR A 378 -20.80 9.78 -12.02
CA THR A 378 -20.49 8.36 -11.76
C THR A 378 -21.48 7.37 -12.41
N THR A 379 -22.56 7.81 -13.05
CA THR A 379 -23.64 6.91 -13.52
C THR A 379 -23.23 5.92 -14.61
N ARG A 380 -22.08 6.11 -15.26
CA ARG A 380 -21.56 5.18 -16.28
C ARG A 380 -20.80 3.99 -15.68
N PHE A 381 -20.47 4.05 -14.39
CA PHE A 381 -19.75 3.00 -13.69
C PHE A 381 -20.74 1.93 -13.23
N THR A 382 -21.14 1.08 -14.19
CA THR A 382 -22.23 0.11 -14.01
C THR A 382 -21.75 -1.32 -13.96
N GLN A 383 -20.44 -1.58 -14.00
CA GLN A 383 -19.88 -2.92 -13.91
C GLN A 383 -19.10 -3.06 -12.61
N PRO A 384 -19.26 -4.13 -11.82
CA PRO A 384 -18.40 -4.38 -10.67
C PRO A 384 -16.93 -4.43 -11.10
N ASN A 385 -16.06 -3.77 -10.36
CA ASN A 385 -14.62 -4.01 -10.45
C ASN A 385 -14.33 -5.36 -9.82
N ARG A 386 -14.29 -6.41 -10.64
CA ARG A 386 -14.14 -7.79 -10.17
C ARG A 386 -12.89 -8.01 -9.34
N LEU A 387 -11.85 -7.21 -9.50
CA LEU A 387 -10.64 -7.28 -8.67
C LEU A 387 -10.86 -6.83 -7.20
N LEU A 388 -11.98 -6.19 -6.89
CA LEU A 388 -12.36 -5.74 -5.56
C LEU A 388 -13.55 -6.51 -4.97
N PHE A 389 -13.89 -7.67 -5.52
CA PHE A 389 -14.86 -8.60 -4.94
C PHE A 389 -14.27 -10.01 -4.95
N SER A 390 -14.28 -10.71 -3.81
CA SER A 390 -13.82 -12.10 -3.73
C SER A 390 -14.72 -13.03 -4.56
N PRO A 391 -14.30 -14.28 -4.83
CA PRO A 391 -15.17 -15.28 -5.46
C PRO A 391 -16.51 -15.45 -4.73
N GLU A 392 -16.51 -15.34 -3.40
CA GLU A 392 -17.72 -15.42 -2.56
C GLU A 392 -18.54 -14.12 -2.56
N GLY A 393 -18.13 -13.13 -3.35
CA GLY A 393 -18.77 -11.83 -3.46
C GLY A 393 -18.43 -10.86 -2.33
N LYS A 394 -17.47 -11.16 -1.43
CA LYS A 394 -17.07 -10.23 -0.36
C LYS A 394 -16.36 -9.03 -0.97
N TRP A 395 -16.77 -7.81 -0.60
CA TRP A 395 -16.07 -6.60 -1.04
C TRP A 395 -14.67 -6.51 -0.41
N LEU A 396 -13.66 -6.28 -1.25
CA LEU A 396 -12.22 -6.20 -0.93
C LEU A 396 -11.63 -4.80 -1.13
N GLY A 397 -12.48 -3.78 -1.36
CA GLY A 397 -12.03 -2.39 -1.49
C GLY A 397 -11.65 -1.75 -0.15
N THR A 398 -11.06 -0.55 -0.22
CA THR A 398 -10.64 0.23 0.94
C THR A 398 -11.73 1.16 1.44
N LEU A 399 -11.83 1.31 2.77
CA LEU A 399 -12.74 2.24 3.44
C LEU A 399 -12.25 3.69 3.33
N ASN A 400 -10.93 3.89 3.25
CA ASN A 400 -10.32 5.19 3.15
C ASN A 400 -9.22 5.20 2.06
N PRO A 401 -9.52 5.67 0.83
CA PRO A 401 -8.58 5.61 -0.28
C PRO A 401 -7.36 6.55 -0.10
N LEU A 402 -7.41 7.48 0.86
CA LEU A 402 -6.25 8.32 1.21
C LEU A 402 -5.21 7.56 2.04
N GLN A 403 -5.58 6.41 2.63
CA GLN A 403 -4.59 5.53 3.25
C GLN A 403 -3.59 5.11 2.19
N GLY A 404 -2.31 5.29 2.52
CA GLY A 404 -1.24 4.88 1.63
C GLY A 404 -0.62 5.95 0.75
N TRP A 405 -1.07 7.21 0.82
CA TRP A 405 -0.48 8.33 0.11
C TRP A 405 -0.13 9.48 1.04
N ASP A 406 0.91 10.23 0.70
CA ASP A 406 1.24 11.49 1.37
C ASP A 406 0.29 12.59 0.88
N MET A 407 -0.38 13.27 1.82
CA MET A 407 -1.35 14.31 1.50
C MET A 407 -0.73 15.53 0.86
N ASN A 408 0.48 15.94 1.24
CA ASN A 408 1.10 17.15 0.70
C ASN A 408 1.25 17.09 -0.85
N PRO A 409 1.93 16.09 -1.43
CA PRO A 409 2.00 15.96 -2.88
C PRO A 409 0.65 15.59 -3.51
N THR A 410 -0.27 14.98 -2.75
CA THR A 410 -1.63 14.69 -3.23
C THR A 410 -2.43 15.96 -3.50
N LEU A 411 -2.48 16.88 -2.53
CA LEU A 411 -3.17 18.15 -2.65
C LEU A 411 -2.56 19.02 -3.76
N LEU A 412 -1.23 19.09 -3.82
CA LEU A 412 -0.51 19.82 -4.88
C LEU A 412 -0.77 19.25 -6.27
N SER A 413 -0.89 17.92 -6.39
CA SER A 413 -1.29 17.29 -7.65
C SER A 413 -2.71 17.70 -8.03
N GLY A 414 -3.65 17.62 -7.09
CA GLY A 414 -5.03 18.07 -7.31
C GLY A 414 -5.12 19.51 -7.80
N GLU A 415 -4.42 20.43 -7.13
CA GLU A 415 -4.40 21.86 -7.48
C GLU A 415 -3.91 22.09 -8.92
N ARG A 416 -2.84 21.41 -9.34
CA ARG A 416 -2.32 21.49 -10.72
C ARG A 416 -3.34 21.06 -11.78
N HIS A 417 -4.27 20.18 -11.42
CA HIS A 417 -5.37 19.73 -12.28
C HIS A 417 -6.68 20.48 -12.01
N GLY A 418 -6.65 21.57 -11.23
CA GLY A 418 -7.80 22.39 -10.94
C GLY A 418 -8.76 21.80 -9.90
N ALA A 419 -8.37 20.76 -9.15
CA ALA A 419 -9.11 20.35 -7.95
C ALA A 419 -8.86 21.35 -6.81
N ASP A 420 -9.85 21.52 -5.95
CA ASP A 420 -9.68 22.30 -4.71
C ASP A 420 -9.21 21.35 -3.60
N PRO A 421 -8.37 21.78 -2.65
CA PRO A 421 -7.98 20.95 -1.50
C PRO A 421 -9.16 20.38 -0.70
N ALA A 422 -10.34 21.00 -0.78
CA ALA A 422 -11.58 20.47 -0.22
C ALA A 422 -12.07 19.18 -0.89
N ASP A 423 -11.80 18.98 -2.19
CA ASP A 423 -12.14 17.79 -2.98
C ASP A 423 -11.01 16.75 -2.86
N LEU A 424 -10.95 16.10 -1.70
CA LEU A 424 -9.90 15.12 -1.37
C LEU A 424 -9.88 13.95 -2.37
N CYS A 425 -11.06 13.46 -2.78
CA CYS A 425 -11.18 12.37 -3.74
C CYS A 425 -10.69 12.81 -5.13
N GLY A 426 -11.01 14.03 -5.56
CA GLY A 426 -10.48 14.61 -6.79
C GLY A 426 -8.96 14.80 -6.75
N CYS A 427 -8.42 15.32 -5.64
CA CYS A 427 -6.97 15.46 -5.46
C CYS A 427 -6.25 14.12 -5.53
N LEU A 428 -6.77 13.11 -4.83
CA LEU A 428 -6.21 11.75 -4.86
C LEU A 428 -6.29 11.13 -6.26
N PHE A 429 -7.42 11.23 -6.94
CA PHE A 429 -7.59 10.73 -8.30
C PHE A 429 -6.47 11.23 -9.23
N PHE A 430 -6.23 12.55 -9.26
CA PHE A 430 -5.17 13.12 -10.09
C PHE A 430 -3.77 12.74 -9.61
N HIS A 431 -3.55 12.66 -8.29
CA HIS A 431 -2.26 12.24 -7.74
C HIS A 431 -1.91 10.82 -8.19
N VAL A 432 -2.80 9.85 -7.93
CA VAL A 432 -2.60 8.44 -8.27
C VAL A 432 -2.43 8.29 -9.78
N LYS A 433 -3.30 8.90 -10.59
CA LYS A 433 -3.19 8.88 -12.04
C LYS A 433 -1.82 9.40 -12.51
N ASN A 434 -1.32 10.50 -11.95
CA ASN A 434 -0.01 11.04 -12.30
C ASN A 434 1.14 10.10 -11.90
N GLN A 435 1.08 9.49 -10.72
CA GLN A 435 2.09 8.54 -10.28
C GLN A 435 2.15 7.30 -11.20
N LEU A 436 0.98 6.78 -11.59
CA LEU A 436 0.88 5.62 -12.49
C LEU A 436 1.30 5.97 -13.92
N ARG A 437 0.93 7.17 -14.41
CA ARG A 437 1.36 7.68 -15.72
C ARG A 437 2.88 7.79 -15.77
N GLU A 438 3.49 8.38 -14.74
CA GLU A 438 4.94 8.50 -14.66
C GLU A 438 5.59 7.13 -14.58
N PHE A 439 5.07 6.21 -13.77
CA PHE A 439 5.59 4.86 -13.67
C PHE A 439 5.57 4.10 -14.99
N ALA A 440 4.44 4.14 -15.71
CA ALA A 440 4.32 3.53 -17.02
C ALA A 440 5.28 4.15 -18.05
N ARG A 441 5.52 5.46 -17.98
CA ARG A 441 6.53 6.14 -18.80
C ARG A 441 7.95 5.71 -18.43
N ARG A 442 8.26 5.61 -17.13
CA ARG A 442 9.56 5.13 -16.64
C ARG A 442 9.83 3.70 -17.09
N VAL A 443 8.90 2.77 -16.91
CA VAL A 443 9.04 1.38 -17.38
C VAL A 443 9.16 1.29 -18.91
N LYS A 444 8.55 2.23 -19.65
CA LYS A 444 8.73 2.30 -21.10
C LYS A 444 10.16 2.69 -21.49
N ASP A 445 10.72 3.66 -20.76
CA ASP A 445 11.97 4.32 -21.11
C ASP A 445 13.22 3.69 -20.45
N LEU A 446 13.04 2.99 -19.32
CA LEU A 446 14.10 2.40 -18.48
C LEU A 446 14.10 0.86 -18.57
N ASN A 447 15.20 0.24 -18.16
CA ASN A 447 15.34 -1.22 -18.11
C ASN A 447 14.79 -1.79 -16.79
N VAL A 448 13.47 -1.96 -16.71
CA VAL A 448 12.79 -2.50 -15.51
C VAL A 448 12.22 -3.89 -15.79
N ASP A 449 12.63 -4.90 -15.03
CA ASP A 449 12.05 -6.25 -15.07
C ASP A 449 11.36 -6.56 -13.74
N ILE A 450 10.12 -7.06 -13.81
CA ILE A 450 9.30 -7.34 -12.62
C ILE A 450 8.98 -8.84 -12.57
N LEU A 451 9.34 -9.50 -11.48
CA LEU A 451 9.01 -10.89 -11.20
C LEU A 451 8.05 -10.96 -10.02
N LEU A 452 6.87 -11.56 -10.23
CA LEU A 452 5.88 -11.82 -9.20
C LEU A 452 5.92 -13.29 -8.81
N THR A 453 5.97 -13.58 -7.51
CA THR A 453 5.95 -14.95 -6.99
C THR A 453 4.92 -15.16 -5.89
N GLN A 454 4.36 -16.38 -5.83
CA GLN A 454 3.39 -16.78 -4.81
C GLN A 454 3.96 -17.88 -3.92
N PHE A 455 4.89 -17.54 -3.03
CA PHE A 455 5.52 -18.50 -2.13
C PHE A 455 5.50 -18.02 -0.68
N ASP A 456 5.47 -18.99 0.24
CA ASP A 456 5.80 -18.72 1.64
C ASP A 456 7.19 -18.05 1.71
N PRO A 457 7.34 -16.91 2.41
CA PRO A 457 8.59 -16.13 2.45
C PRO A 457 9.81 -16.96 2.86
N LYS A 458 9.65 -17.94 3.76
CA LYS A 458 10.72 -18.81 4.24
C LYS A 458 11.09 -19.90 3.23
N ILE A 459 10.14 -20.33 2.40
CA ILE A 459 10.42 -21.22 1.27
C ILE A 459 11.11 -20.44 0.15
N LEU A 460 10.62 -19.23 -0.14
CA LEU A 460 11.18 -18.35 -1.16
C LEU A 460 12.63 -18.00 -0.85
N SER A 461 12.94 -17.55 0.37
CA SER A 461 14.31 -17.19 0.76
C SER A 461 15.30 -18.32 0.50
N LYS A 462 14.96 -19.55 0.91
CA LYS A 462 15.77 -20.75 0.66
C LYS A 462 15.89 -21.10 -0.83
N GLY A 463 14.83 -20.90 -1.59
CA GLY A 463 14.83 -21.06 -3.04
C GLY A 463 15.79 -20.09 -3.74
N LEU A 464 15.78 -18.83 -3.31
CA LEU A 464 16.68 -17.77 -3.79
C LEU A 464 18.13 -18.04 -3.38
N SER A 465 18.39 -18.41 -2.11
CA SER A 465 19.74 -18.73 -1.62
C SER A 465 20.36 -19.94 -2.31
N SER A 466 19.54 -20.90 -2.75
CA SER A 466 20.01 -22.11 -3.45
C SER A 466 20.10 -21.96 -4.96
N GLY A 467 19.60 -20.86 -5.53
CA GLY A 467 19.51 -20.67 -6.99
C GLY A 467 18.43 -21.45 -7.70
N ALA A 468 17.51 -22.05 -6.93
CA ALA A 468 16.38 -22.76 -7.49
C ALA A 468 15.34 -21.80 -8.09
N LEU A 469 15.35 -20.54 -7.67
CA LEU A 469 14.46 -19.48 -8.14
C LEU A 469 15.29 -18.24 -8.51
N GLY A 470 15.04 -17.66 -9.69
CA GLY A 470 15.57 -16.34 -10.04
C GLY A 470 15.18 -15.81 -11.42
N PHE A 471 15.67 -14.62 -11.76
CA PHE A 471 15.45 -14.00 -13.07
C PHE A 471 16.20 -14.75 -14.16
N GLU A 472 15.50 -15.19 -15.21
CA GLU A 472 16.08 -15.89 -16.37
C GLU A 472 17.12 -15.05 -17.15
N ARG A 473 17.18 -13.74 -16.93
CA ARG A 473 18.01 -12.79 -17.70
C ARG A 473 19.35 -12.45 -17.08
N VAL A 474 19.57 -12.75 -15.80
CA VAL A 474 20.85 -12.41 -15.15
C VAL A 474 21.79 -13.59 -15.33
N SER A 475 22.35 -13.66 -16.53
CA SER A 475 23.57 -14.40 -16.85
C SER A 475 24.79 -13.70 -16.23
N ASP A 476 24.73 -13.28 -14.96
CA ASP A 476 25.97 -12.94 -14.25
C ASP A 476 26.67 -14.26 -13.99
N GLY A 477 27.85 -14.40 -14.58
CA GLY A 477 28.65 -15.62 -14.56
C GLY A 477 28.68 -16.28 -13.18
N GLY A 478 28.01 -17.43 -13.06
CA GLY A 478 28.22 -18.39 -11.99
C GLY A 478 27.66 -18.07 -10.61
N GLU A 479 27.00 -16.93 -10.38
CA GLU A 479 26.38 -16.66 -9.08
C GLU A 479 25.09 -17.49 -8.91
N ARG A 480 25.14 -18.45 -7.98
CA ARG A 480 24.01 -19.33 -7.68
C ARG A 480 22.89 -18.62 -6.91
N ALA A 481 23.13 -17.54 -6.18
CA ALA A 481 22.12 -16.92 -5.32
C ALA A 481 21.68 -15.55 -5.85
N MET A 482 20.38 -15.25 -5.74
CA MET A 482 19.87 -13.90 -5.99
C MET A 482 20.19 -12.98 -4.80
N LEU A 483 20.94 -11.92 -5.06
CA LEU A 483 21.32 -10.92 -4.06
C LEU A 483 20.64 -9.58 -4.36
N PHE A 484 20.19 -8.88 -3.32
CA PHE A 484 19.36 -7.67 -3.42
C PHE A 484 20.02 -6.47 -2.74
N ASP A 485 19.89 -5.31 -3.37
CA ASP A 485 20.32 -4.03 -2.81
C ASP A 485 19.31 -3.52 -1.76
N ARG A 486 18.03 -3.86 -1.89
CA ARG A 486 17.02 -3.58 -0.87
C ARG A 486 16.07 -4.75 -0.74
N VAL A 487 15.82 -5.17 0.49
CA VAL A 487 14.75 -6.11 0.83
C VAL A 487 13.75 -5.42 1.74
N HIS A 488 12.53 -5.21 1.27
CA HIS A 488 11.43 -4.67 2.05
C HIS A 488 10.50 -5.79 2.48
N THR A 489 10.41 -6.03 3.79
CA THR A 489 9.62 -7.14 4.35
C THR A 489 8.27 -6.72 4.91
N GLU A 490 7.90 -5.44 4.82
CA GLU A 490 6.66 -4.92 5.38
C GLU A 490 6.44 -5.42 6.83
N ASP A 491 5.28 -6.04 7.11
CA ASP A 491 4.80 -6.54 8.40
C ASP A 491 5.20 -7.99 8.66
N LEU A 492 6.03 -8.59 7.80
CA LEU A 492 6.44 -9.99 7.90
C LEU A 492 7.05 -10.31 9.27
N VAL A 493 7.76 -9.35 9.87
CA VAL A 493 8.33 -9.45 11.22
C VAL A 493 7.28 -9.77 12.29
N GLU A 494 6.03 -9.28 12.13
CA GLU A 494 4.94 -9.62 13.04
C GLU A 494 4.43 -11.05 12.85
N ARG A 495 4.58 -11.61 11.65
CA ARG A 495 4.11 -12.97 11.34
C ARG A 495 5.13 -14.02 11.77
N VAL A 496 6.40 -13.83 11.39
CA VAL A 496 7.44 -14.85 11.55
C VAL A 496 8.43 -14.58 12.70
N GLY A 497 8.54 -13.32 13.16
CA GLY A 497 9.52 -12.91 14.17
C GLY A 497 10.78 -12.27 13.58
N LEU A 498 11.44 -11.42 14.37
CA LEU A 498 12.64 -10.68 13.95
C LEU A 498 13.82 -11.59 13.62
N LYS A 499 14.08 -12.59 14.47
CA LYS A 499 15.19 -13.55 14.29
C LYS A 499 15.05 -14.33 13.00
N GLU A 500 13.85 -14.85 12.74
CA GLU A 500 13.53 -15.60 11.53
C GLU A 500 13.62 -14.70 10.28
N CYS A 501 13.12 -13.46 10.34
CA CYS A 501 13.28 -12.49 9.26
C CYS A 501 14.76 -12.23 8.94
N LEU A 502 15.60 -11.98 9.95
CA LEU A 502 17.03 -11.76 9.76
C LEU A 502 17.70 -12.99 9.14
N ALA A 503 17.45 -14.18 9.69
CA ALA A 503 18.06 -15.41 9.22
C ALA A 503 17.68 -15.77 7.77
N ASP A 504 16.45 -15.48 7.36
CA ASP A 504 15.97 -15.79 6.02
C ASP A 504 16.40 -14.74 4.97
N TRP A 505 16.46 -13.45 5.33
CA TRP A 505 16.61 -12.36 4.34
C TRP A 505 17.92 -11.59 4.39
N ALA A 506 18.61 -11.48 5.54
CA ALA A 506 19.91 -10.81 5.60
C ALA A 506 20.98 -11.46 4.70
N PRO A 507 21.06 -12.80 4.57
CA PRO A 507 22.02 -13.45 3.66
C PRO A 507 21.81 -13.14 2.18
N LEU A 508 20.62 -12.64 1.81
CA LEU A 508 20.28 -12.28 0.44
C LEU A 508 20.62 -10.82 0.11
N LEU A 509 21.23 -10.06 1.02
CA LEU A 509 21.69 -8.70 0.73
C LEU A 509 22.95 -8.70 -0.14
N ASN A 510 23.02 -7.76 -1.08
CA ASN A 510 24.12 -7.61 -2.02
C ASN A 510 25.41 -7.16 -1.32
N PRO A 511 26.48 -7.96 -1.32
CA PRO A 511 27.75 -7.58 -0.71
C PRO A 511 28.49 -6.48 -1.47
N ARG A 512 28.20 -6.31 -2.77
CA ARG A 512 28.91 -5.35 -3.62
C ARG A 512 28.37 -3.92 -3.46
N ASN A 513 27.16 -3.77 -2.94
CA ASN A 513 26.57 -2.48 -2.66
C ASN A 513 26.63 -2.20 -1.14
N PRO A 514 27.45 -1.24 -0.67
CA PRO A 514 27.58 -0.93 0.74
C PRO A 514 26.31 -0.35 1.36
N CYS A 515 25.40 0.20 0.54
CA CYS A 515 24.12 0.72 0.99
C CYS A 515 23.05 -0.37 1.12
N SER A 516 23.38 -1.64 0.84
CA SER A 516 22.39 -2.72 0.90
C SER A 516 21.74 -2.83 2.27
N SER A 517 20.41 -2.86 2.29
CA SER A 517 19.66 -2.85 3.54
C SER A 517 18.38 -3.70 3.52
N LEU A 518 18.01 -4.13 4.72
CA LEU A 518 16.79 -4.87 5.03
C LEU A 518 15.85 -3.95 5.81
N LEU A 519 14.68 -3.71 5.24
CA LEU A 519 13.69 -2.73 5.70
C LEU A 519 12.48 -3.46 6.27
N MET A 520 12.13 -3.18 7.52
CA MET A 520 11.02 -3.82 8.22
C MET A 520 10.06 -2.79 8.83
N CYS A 521 8.80 -3.17 8.96
CA CYS A 521 7.76 -2.41 9.63
C CYS A 521 7.15 -3.27 10.75
N ALA A 522 7.14 -2.74 11.97
CA ALA A 522 6.69 -3.43 13.17
C ALA A 522 5.62 -2.60 13.89
N GLY A 523 4.43 -3.17 14.07
CA GLY A 523 3.35 -2.64 14.89
C GLY A 523 3.29 -3.26 16.28
N SER A 524 2.52 -2.63 17.17
CA SER A 524 2.47 -2.95 18.61
C SER A 524 1.92 -4.35 18.97
N ARG A 525 1.48 -5.17 18.00
CA ARG A 525 0.71 -6.39 18.27
C ARG A 525 1.54 -7.54 18.87
N LYS A 526 2.85 -7.59 18.65
CA LYS A 526 3.69 -8.72 19.10
C LYS A 526 5.06 -8.37 19.66
N LEU A 527 5.54 -7.14 19.56
CA LEU A 527 6.91 -6.85 19.96
C LEU A 527 7.08 -6.83 21.51
N SER A 528 6.01 -6.78 22.32
CA SER A 528 6.07 -6.77 23.80
C SER A 528 4.69 -7.00 24.45
N THR A 529 4.68 -7.68 25.61
CA THR A 529 3.51 -7.84 26.49
C THR A 529 3.16 -6.56 27.27
N THR A 530 4.08 -5.59 27.39
CA THR A 530 3.82 -4.27 27.99
C THR A 530 3.17 -3.28 27.01
N TRP A 531 3.30 -3.53 25.70
CA TRP A 531 2.63 -2.76 24.64
C TRP A 531 1.11 -2.94 24.55
N ASP A 532 0.55 -3.90 25.29
CA ASP A 532 -0.89 -4.16 25.34
C ASP A 532 -1.70 -3.07 26.06
N THR A 533 -1.03 -2.02 26.53
CA THR A 533 -1.63 -0.83 27.17
C THR A 533 -1.97 0.31 26.23
N SER A 534 -1.89 0.12 24.89
CA SER A 534 -2.19 1.19 23.92
C SER A 534 -3.54 1.85 24.27
N PRO A 535 -3.57 3.20 24.39
CA PRO A 535 -4.78 3.96 24.66
C PRO A 535 -5.96 3.62 23.74
N LYS A 536 -5.65 3.15 22.53
CA LYS A 536 -6.61 2.68 21.55
C LYS A 536 -7.36 1.42 21.99
N ARG A 537 -6.66 0.45 22.57
CA ARG A 537 -7.28 -0.83 22.98
C ARG A 537 -8.11 -0.70 24.25
N ASN A 538 -7.78 0.27 25.10
CA ASN A 538 -8.53 0.52 26.33
C ASN A 538 -8.85 2.02 26.50
N PRO A 539 -9.83 2.55 25.74
CA PRO A 539 -10.18 3.96 25.79
C PRO A 539 -10.70 4.40 27.16
N ARG A 540 -11.29 3.47 27.94
CA ARG A 540 -11.73 3.72 29.33
C ARG A 540 -10.52 3.99 30.24
N ALA A 541 -9.50 3.13 30.20
CA ALA A 541 -8.29 3.32 30.99
C ALA A 541 -7.49 4.56 30.55
N ALA A 542 -7.43 4.81 29.24
CA ALA A 542 -6.83 6.03 28.68
C ALA A 542 -7.55 7.28 29.21
N LEU A 543 -8.88 7.31 29.15
CA LEU A 543 -9.68 8.44 29.65
C LEU A 543 -9.48 8.64 31.15
N ALA A 544 -9.52 7.58 31.96
CA ALA A 544 -9.26 7.65 33.39
C ALA A 544 -7.88 8.25 33.69
N THR A 545 -6.87 7.88 32.89
CA THR A 545 -5.50 8.39 33.00
C THR A 545 -5.41 9.87 32.62
N ILE A 546 -6.08 10.29 31.53
CA ILE A 546 -6.16 11.71 31.12
C ILE A 546 -6.82 12.53 32.23
N ILE A 547 -7.99 12.11 32.73
CA ILE A 547 -8.72 12.81 33.79
C ILE A 547 -7.87 12.94 35.05
N ARG A 548 -7.21 11.85 35.47
CA ARG A 548 -6.31 11.85 36.63
C ARG A 548 -5.12 12.79 36.46
N LYS A 549 -4.52 12.87 35.26
CA LYS A 549 -3.40 13.78 34.99
C LYS A 549 -3.84 15.24 34.85
N CYS A 550 -5.06 15.48 34.37
CA CYS A 550 -5.61 16.83 34.19
C CYS A 550 -6.30 17.40 35.44
N SER A 551 -6.55 16.60 36.48
CA SER A 551 -7.31 17.02 37.68
C SER A 551 -6.62 18.12 38.51
N GLY A 552 -5.32 18.36 38.29
CA GLY A 552 -4.56 19.44 38.93
C GLY A 552 -4.44 20.74 38.10
N TRP A 553 -4.97 20.78 36.88
CA TRP A 553 -4.79 21.92 35.96
C TRP A 553 -6.10 22.71 35.86
N VAL A 554 -6.04 24.04 35.65
CA VAL A 554 -7.23 24.83 35.30
C VAL A 554 -7.72 24.39 33.92
N VAL A 555 -8.60 23.39 33.90
CA VAL A 555 -9.13 22.82 32.67
C VAL A 555 -9.95 23.90 31.96
N HIS A 556 -9.49 24.30 30.77
CA HIS A 556 -10.17 25.26 29.91
C HIS A 556 -11.68 24.89 29.78
N PRO A 557 -12.63 25.84 29.82
CA PRO A 557 -14.08 25.54 29.84
C PRO A 557 -14.56 24.60 28.73
N LYS A 558 -13.95 24.69 27.54
CA LYS A 558 -14.21 23.78 26.40
C LYS A 558 -13.87 22.30 26.70
N LEU A 559 -12.83 22.05 27.49
CA LEU A 559 -12.44 20.70 27.91
C LEU A 559 -13.34 20.18 29.03
N LYS A 560 -13.83 21.04 29.93
CA LYS A 560 -14.78 20.65 30.99
C LYS A 560 -16.05 20.01 30.43
N LYS A 561 -16.64 20.59 29.37
CA LYS A 561 -17.80 20.02 28.67
C LYS A 561 -17.48 18.69 27.98
N SER A 562 -16.28 18.55 27.42
CA SER A 562 -15.83 17.29 26.83
C SER A 562 -15.68 16.21 27.89
N PHE A 563 -15.05 16.51 29.04
CA PHE A 563 -14.90 15.57 30.15
C PHE A 563 -16.24 15.15 30.76
N SER A 564 -17.22 16.06 30.87
CA SER A 564 -18.56 15.69 31.35
C SER A 564 -19.29 14.72 30.42
N LEU A 565 -18.96 14.73 29.13
CA LEU A 565 -19.50 13.78 28.14
C LEU A 565 -18.72 12.45 28.13
N GLY A 566 -17.54 12.38 28.76
CA GLY A 566 -16.70 11.18 28.76
C GLY A 566 -16.43 10.63 27.36
N LEU A 567 -16.50 9.31 27.20
CA LEU A 567 -16.29 8.63 25.92
C LEU A 567 -17.37 8.92 24.87
N ARG A 568 -18.46 9.60 25.24
CA ARG A 568 -19.44 10.09 24.24
C ARG A 568 -18.88 11.26 23.45
N SER A 569 -17.91 12.00 24.00
CA SER A 569 -17.32 13.17 23.34
C SER A 569 -16.45 12.78 22.14
N PRO A 570 -16.81 13.16 20.90
CA PRO A 570 -15.99 12.85 19.72
C PRO A 570 -14.58 13.48 19.81
N LYS A 571 -14.47 14.63 20.49
CA LYS A 571 -13.19 15.30 20.74
C LYS A 571 -12.27 14.50 21.65
N LEU A 572 -12.81 13.84 22.68
CA LEU A 572 -12.00 13.00 23.56
C LEU A 572 -11.63 11.69 22.89
N LEU A 573 -12.55 11.09 22.12
CA LEU A 573 -12.24 9.89 21.32
C LEU A 573 -11.10 10.17 20.33
N ARG A 574 -11.16 11.28 19.58
CA ARG A 574 -10.08 11.72 18.69
C ARG A 574 -8.76 11.91 19.44
N LEU A 575 -8.78 12.51 20.63
CA LEU A 575 -7.58 12.68 21.45
C LEU A 575 -7.00 11.31 21.84
N ILE A 576 -7.84 10.37 22.29
CA ILE A 576 -7.43 9.02 22.66
C ILE A 576 -6.80 8.27 21.47
N GLU A 577 -7.41 8.35 20.27
CA GLU A 577 -6.87 7.77 19.02
C GLU A 577 -5.51 8.33 18.64
N SER A 578 -5.24 9.56 19.07
CA SER A 578 -4.03 10.31 18.74
C SER A 578 -2.92 10.17 19.77
N LEU A 579 -3.18 9.55 20.93
CA LEU A 579 -2.22 9.51 22.02
C LEU A 579 -0.93 8.78 21.64
N ASP A 580 -1.01 7.74 20.81
CA ASP A 580 0.16 6.99 20.35
C ASP A 580 1.16 7.88 19.58
N ALA A 581 0.69 8.97 18.97
CA ALA A 581 1.57 9.94 18.31
C ALA A 581 2.52 10.64 19.30
N PHE A 582 2.06 10.82 20.54
CA PHE A 582 2.78 11.55 21.59
C PHE A 582 3.30 10.65 22.71
N TYR A 583 3.07 9.34 22.59
CA TYR A 583 3.67 8.36 23.48
C TYR A 583 4.99 7.89 22.88
N ASP A 584 6.02 7.91 23.70
CA ASP A 584 7.31 7.34 23.35
C ASP A 584 7.28 5.83 23.63
N HIS A 585 7.39 5.04 22.56
CA HIS A 585 7.41 3.58 22.64
C HIS A 585 8.83 3.04 22.47
N ASP A 586 9.82 3.92 22.38
CA ASP A 586 11.15 3.55 21.95
C ASP A 586 11.88 2.77 23.04
N GLU A 587 11.60 2.97 24.34
CA GLU A 587 12.15 2.12 25.42
C GLU A 587 11.76 0.64 25.24
N ALA A 588 10.49 0.36 24.94
CA ALA A 588 10.00 -1.00 24.70
C ALA A 588 10.54 -1.58 23.37
N LEU A 589 10.80 -0.72 22.38
CA LEU A 589 11.45 -1.11 21.13
C LEU A 589 12.93 -1.41 21.34
N SER A 590 13.64 -0.58 22.08
CA SER A 590 15.03 -0.78 22.50
C SER A 590 15.17 -2.08 23.28
N GLU A 591 14.29 -2.39 24.24
CA GLU A 591 14.35 -3.67 24.96
C GLU A 591 14.26 -4.90 24.04
N LEU A 592 13.50 -4.81 22.95
CA LEU A 592 13.45 -5.88 21.95
C LEU A 592 14.69 -5.89 21.04
N LEU A 593 15.13 -4.71 20.60
CA LEU A 593 16.19 -4.56 19.60
C LEU A 593 17.59 -4.71 20.18
N GLU A 594 17.84 -4.18 21.38
CA GLU A 594 19.08 -4.30 22.18
C GLU A 594 19.12 -5.65 22.92
N ASN A 595 18.62 -6.70 22.26
CA ASN A 595 18.75 -8.06 22.73
C ASN A 595 20.09 -8.60 22.22
N PRO A 596 21.02 -9.00 23.11
CA PRO A 596 22.33 -9.51 22.70
C PRO A 596 22.25 -10.68 21.71
N GLU A 597 21.18 -11.47 21.75
CA GLU A 597 20.98 -12.57 20.79
C GLU A 597 20.64 -12.07 19.38
N ILE A 598 19.98 -10.92 19.25
CA ILE A 598 19.68 -10.29 17.95
C ILE A 598 20.92 -9.62 17.39
N ASP A 599 21.71 -8.92 18.22
CA ASP A 599 22.97 -8.30 17.78
C ASP A 599 23.97 -9.36 17.31
N LEU A 600 24.21 -10.40 18.12
CA LEU A 600 25.07 -11.53 17.73
C LEU A 600 24.59 -12.21 16.45
N MET A 601 23.27 -12.29 16.24
CA MET A 601 22.68 -12.85 15.02
C MET A 601 22.90 -11.94 13.81
N ALA A 602 22.65 -10.63 13.96
CA ALA A 602 22.87 -9.64 12.92
C ALA A 602 24.34 -9.63 12.49
N GLU A 603 25.27 -9.59 13.46
CA GLU A 603 26.71 -9.69 13.25
C GLU A 603 27.09 -10.98 12.51
N SER A 604 26.48 -12.12 12.87
CA SER A 604 26.73 -13.41 12.19
C SER A 604 26.34 -13.40 10.71
N PHE A 605 25.44 -12.50 10.30
CA PHE A 605 25.04 -12.27 8.91
C PHE A 605 25.72 -11.05 8.27
N GLY A 606 26.64 -10.39 8.98
CA GLY A 606 27.35 -9.22 8.50
C GLY A 606 26.45 -7.99 8.33
N VAL A 607 25.40 -7.89 9.14
CA VAL A 607 24.50 -6.73 9.17
C VAL A 607 24.47 -6.13 10.58
N TYR A 608 24.08 -4.87 10.69
CA TYR A 608 23.91 -4.18 11.96
C TYR A 608 22.62 -3.35 11.92
N LEU A 609 22.00 -3.16 13.08
CA LEU A 609 20.83 -2.29 13.21
C LEU A 609 21.28 -0.84 13.05
N ARG A 610 20.67 -0.10 12.11
CA ARG A 610 20.94 1.32 11.97
C ARG A 610 20.37 2.09 13.17
N ARG A 611 21.20 2.93 13.78
CA ARG A 611 20.73 3.95 14.73
C ARG A 611 19.87 4.99 14.03
N GLN A 612 20.31 5.45 12.85
CA GLN A 612 19.54 6.38 12.02
C GLN A 612 19.20 5.72 10.69
N ASN A 613 17.91 5.63 10.38
CA ASN A 613 17.44 5.06 9.12
C ASN A 613 17.76 6.01 7.95
N CYS A 614 18.00 5.45 6.78
CA CYS A 614 18.26 6.17 5.54
C CYS A 614 17.08 6.09 4.56
N VAL A 615 16.11 5.20 4.80
CA VAL A 615 14.97 4.99 3.89
C VAL A 615 13.66 5.62 4.39
N HIS A 616 13.33 5.40 5.67
CA HIS A 616 12.14 5.96 6.28
C HIS A 616 12.42 6.29 7.76
N PRO A 617 11.92 7.41 8.30
CA PRO A 617 12.10 7.73 9.72
C PRO A 617 11.56 6.61 10.61
N LYS A 618 12.13 6.45 11.81
CA LYS A 618 11.74 5.39 12.76
C LYS A 618 10.25 5.42 13.14
N ARG A 619 9.59 6.57 13.02
CA ARG A 619 8.15 6.76 13.25
C ARG A 619 7.58 7.87 12.34
N PHE A 620 6.26 7.98 12.26
CA PHE A 620 5.62 9.06 11.50
C PHE A 620 5.79 10.44 12.16
N GLY A 621 5.90 11.47 11.33
CA GLY A 621 5.90 12.87 11.77
C GLY A 621 7.22 13.36 12.35
N VAL A 622 8.32 12.62 12.14
CA VAL A 622 9.68 13.07 12.43
C VAL A 622 10.51 13.10 11.14
N PRO A 623 11.51 14.00 11.02
CA PRO A 623 12.48 13.98 9.93
C PRO A 623 13.25 12.66 9.86
N LEU A 624 13.80 12.33 8.69
CA LEU A 624 14.65 11.15 8.52
C LEU A 624 15.92 11.24 9.36
N GLU A 625 16.46 12.45 9.49
CA GLU A 625 17.67 12.76 10.26
C GLU A 625 17.41 12.95 11.77
N ALA A 626 16.20 12.65 12.24
CA ALA A 626 15.86 12.74 13.66
C ALA A 626 16.71 11.77 14.50
N PRO A 627 17.15 12.16 15.71
CA PRO A 627 17.73 11.22 16.66
C PRO A 627 16.68 10.23 17.17
N ASP A 628 17.17 9.16 17.79
CA ASP A 628 16.34 8.20 18.51
C ASP A 628 15.53 8.94 19.59
N HIS A 629 14.27 8.54 19.81
CA HIS A 629 13.36 9.12 20.81
C HIS A 629 12.76 10.50 20.47
N GLN A 630 12.96 11.04 19.26
CA GLN A 630 12.28 12.27 18.89
C GLN A 630 10.76 12.05 18.74
N LEU A 631 9.96 12.80 19.50
CA LEU A 631 8.52 12.84 19.28
C LEU A 631 8.17 13.68 18.04
N PRO A 632 7.05 13.38 17.35
CA PRO A 632 6.64 14.13 16.18
C PRO A 632 6.43 15.62 16.47
N SER A 633 7.10 16.48 15.70
CA SER A 633 6.93 17.94 15.77
C SER A 633 6.13 18.40 14.57
N MET A 634 4.81 18.27 14.68
CA MET A 634 3.87 18.59 13.60
C MET A 634 3.00 19.79 13.94
N ASN A 635 2.75 20.64 12.95
CA ASN A 635 1.72 21.67 13.07
C ASN A 635 0.31 21.04 12.99
N ARG A 636 -0.72 21.85 13.26
CA ARG A 636 -2.12 21.37 13.31
C ARG A 636 -2.58 20.74 11.99
N ASP A 637 -2.14 21.28 10.87
CA ASP A 637 -2.60 20.88 9.55
C ASP A 637 -1.87 19.60 9.10
N GLU A 638 -0.57 19.47 9.36
CA GLU A 638 0.20 18.23 9.22
C GLU A 638 -0.39 17.10 10.07
N PHE A 639 -0.72 17.40 11.33
CA PHE A 639 -1.37 16.43 12.21
C PHE A 639 -2.75 16.01 11.66
N TYR A 640 -3.53 16.96 11.14
CA TYR A 640 -4.82 16.65 10.52
C TYR A 640 -4.65 15.75 9.30
N GLN A 641 -3.68 16.01 8.43
CA GLN A 641 -3.40 15.18 7.27
C GLN A 641 -2.98 13.76 7.68
N LEU A 642 -1.94 13.62 8.50
CA LEU A 642 -1.40 12.31 8.87
C LEU A 642 -2.37 11.51 9.76
N ALA A 643 -2.80 12.09 10.87
CA ALA A 643 -3.60 11.38 11.87
C ALA A 643 -5.06 11.19 11.45
N THR A 644 -5.62 12.13 10.69
CA THR A 644 -7.07 12.11 10.37
C THR A 644 -7.35 11.68 8.94
N LEU A 645 -6.67 12.26 7.94
CA LEU A 645 -6.94 11.93 6.54
C LEU A 645 -6.30 10.60 6.14
N CYS A 646 -5.01 10.42 6.40
CA CYS A 646 -4.29 9.18 6.13
C CYS A 646 -4.52 8.11 7.20
N ALA A 647 -5.03 8.49 8.38
CA ALA A 647 -5.25 7.59 9.51
C ALA A 647 -4.03 6.69 9.83
N VAL A 648 -2.82 7.27 9.78
CA VAL A 648 -1.59 6.51 10.03
C VAL A 648 -1.58 5.86 11.41
N ASN A 649 -0.97 4.69 11.49
CA ASN A 649 -0.81 4.03 12.78
C ASN A 649 0.48 4.50 13.47
N PHE A 650 0.37 5.47 14.38
CA PHE A 650 1.53 6.00 15.13
C PHE A 650 2.26 4.99 16.03
N SER A 651 1.70 3.81 16.28
CA SER A 651 2.41 2.73 16.98
C SER A 651 3.38 1.96 16.09
N VAL A 652 3.29 2.11 14.76
CA VAL A 652 4.22 1.49 13.82
C VAL A 652 5.62 2.06 13.99
N ARG A 653 6.61 1.18 13.86
CA ARG A 653 8.04 1.47 13.90
C ARG A 653 8.72 0.92 12.65
N PHE A 654 9.62 1.71 12.09
CA PHE A 654 10.41 1.34 10.92
C PHE A 654 11.82 0.97 11.37
N ILE A 655 12.26 -0.23 11.02
CA ILE A 655 13.52 -0.83 11.43
C ILE A 655 14.35 -1.07 10.18
N GLU A 656 15.62 -0.65 10.21
CA GLU A 656 16.55 -0.81 9.10
C GLU A 656 17.82 -1.51 9.56
N PHE A 657 18.14 -2.64 8.92
CA PHE A 657 19.44 -3.30 9.08
C PHE A 657 20.29 -3.00 7.85
N ALA A 658 21.51 -2.52 8.06
CA ALA A 658 22.48 -2.24 7.03
C ALA A 658 23.60 -3.27 7.02
N ARG A 659 24.23 -3.46 5.87
CA ARG A 659 25.41 -4.31 5.77
C ARG A 659 26.62 -3.63 6.40
N VAL A 660 27.46 -4.39 7.09
CA VAL A 660 28.79 -3.93 7.54
C VAL A 660 29.67 -3.75 6.29
N GLY A 661 30.14 -2.53 6.04
CA GLY A 661 31.03 -2.24 4.91
C GLY A 661 32.33 -3.04 5.04
N MET A 662 32.80 -3.65 3.95
CA MET A 662 34.16 -4.19 3.87
C MET A 662 35.16 -3.02 3.73
N THR A 663 35.27 -2.18 4.74
CA THR A 663 36.47 -1.37 4.97
C THR A 663 37.19 -2.03 6.12
N GLY A 664 38.41 -2.49 5.87
CA GLY A 664 39.23 -3.22 6.84
C GLY A 664 39.26 -2.54 8.20
N GLY A 665 39.33 -3.37 9.25
CA GLY A 665 39.20 -3.00 10.65
C GLY A 665 39.80 -1.64 10.98
N VAL A 666 38.92 -0.73 11.37
CA VAL A 666 39.25 0.38 12.27
C VAL A 666 38.26 0.24 13.42
N ASP A 667 38.82 0.15 14.61
CA ASP A 667 38.13 -0.10 15.85
C ASP A 667 36.95 0.86 16.07
N HIS A 668 35.92 0.35 16.74
CA HIS A 668 34.85 1.14 17.33
C HIS A 668 35.44 2.10 18.38
N GLU A 669 35.79 3.32 17.97
CA GLU A 669 35.89 4.46 18.87
C GLU A 669 35.06 5.62 18.31
N ASP A 670 34.39 6.29 19.25
CA ASP A 670 33.43 7.37 19.09
C ASP A 670 33.84 8.40 18.02
N ILE A 671 33.04 8.53 16.97
CA ILE A 671 33.05 9.75 16.15
C ILE A 671 32.14 10.74 16.85
N ASP A 672 32.77 11.49 17.74
CA ASP A 672 32.20 12.68 18.36
C ASP A 672 31.67 13.66 17.30
N SER A 673 30.55 14.26 17.67
CA SER A 673 29.83 15.31 16.98
C SER A 673 30.66 16.59 16.85
N GLU A 674 31.54 16.71 15.85
CA GLU A 674 32.18 18.00 15.54
C GLU A 674 32.81 18.04 14.13
N THR A 675 32.00 17.99 13.06
CA THR A 675 32.43 18.49 11.72
C THR A 675 31.28 18.72 10.74
N LEU A 676 30.20 19.38 11.17
CA LEU A 676 29.25 20.01 10.24
C LEU A 676 28.88 21.41 10.76
N SER A 677 29.86 22.31 10.76
CA SER A 677 29.60 23.74 10.74
C SER A 677 30.60 24.39 9.78
N TYR A 678 30.13 25.42 9.07
CA TYR A 678 30.82 26.22 8.04
C TYR A 678 30.78 25.69 6.59
N SER A 679 29.69 25.97 5.88
CA SER A 679 29.70 26.98 4.80
C SER A 679 28.36 27.03 4.07
N CYS A 680 27.48 27.92 4.50
CA CYS A 680 26.43 28.46 3.63
C CYS A 680 26.15 29.91 4.05
N CYS A 681 26.99 30.81 3.56
CA CYS A 681 26.78 32.25 3.52
C CYS A 681 27.22 32.71 2.14
N SER A 682 26.25 32.86 1.23
CA SER A 682 26.20 33.76 0.06
C SER A 682 24.86 33.55 -0.63
#